data_AF-A0A7C2WHT3-F1
#
_entry.id   AF-A0A7C2WHT3-F1
#
_cell.length_a   1.000
_cell.length_b   1.000
_cell.length_c   1.000
_cell.angle_alpha   90.00
_cell.angle_beta   90.00
_cell.angle_gamma   90.00
#
_symmetry.space_group_name_H-M   'P 1'
#
loop_
_entity.id
_entity.type
_entity.pdbx_description
1 polymer ?
#
loop_
_entity_poly.entity_id
_entity_poly.type
_entity_poly.pdbx_seq_one_letter_code
_entity_poly.pdbx_strand_id
1 'polypeptide(L)'
;ERGRFVRYPSWPEGFRDLAYRLVDPAYVYRHNQRRTIAEILPTWAPVSDGNAPESYISAVEAFMQRLEMPQVPGLELVIDLIPTTNENRPGWPMTPTSVTVHETGNPRPGADARAHRNFTHDGGGKEGVSFHFVVDDHRAYQLLPLDEVAWHAADGPDGPGNRTSLAVETCVNSDADWQRTLDNLARLLAAICRMYGWGADRIVQHNRWSGKNCPTRLREAGWSDLIAQVRRYLDDPQPADGARYFPETGHAIAGGFRAYWERFGGLPLFGYPLTGELTEPCEDGKERTVQYFERAVFEWHPDAPDGWKVQLRRLGADLTASRSNTLPFQRVEAASDTNCTFVQETGHRLCNGFWAYWEQRGGLRIFGYPISEEFVEGDLVVQYFERARFEWHPGAWPERYDVLLGRLGVERLTAPAFEVVASGLDNPRGLAFGPDGSLYVAEAGRGGESPCIAGPEGNEICYGLSGALTRVADGAQERVVTGLPSLAQADGGAALGPHDVAVRDDGSLVAVIGLGANPAARNQLGEAGANFGLLVAIWDGGEWTTIADLAAYEAANDPDGAGPDSNPYAVLVEPDRYIVVDAGANALLAVTADGSISTLAVFPPQEVDAPPFLDVPPGTKIPAQSVPTTVVKGPDGAYYVGELTGFPFPPGMARIWRVVPGEEPEVWTTGFTNIIDLAFGPDGSLYVLEIAANGLLAAEQGDIFGALIRIAPNGERTTLVSQGLVFPSGLAIGPDGRIYVSANGTSAAEGQVVRIEP
;
A
#
# COMPACT_ATOMS: atom_id res chain seq x y z
N GLU A 1 -45.19 15.52 -47.59
CA GLU A 1 -45.06 14.93 -48.94
C GLU A 1 -43.80 14.07 -48.98
N ARG A 2 -43.88 12.79 -49.37
CA ARG A 2 -42.70 11.91 -49.43
C ARG A 2 -41.82 12.38 -50.60
N GLY A 3 -40.59 12.83 -50.30
CA GLY A 3 -39.65 13.33 -51.31
C GLY A 3 -39.26 12.30 -52.36
N ARG A 4 -38.50 12.73 -53.39
CA ARG A 4 -38.00 11.87 -54.49
C ARG A 4 -37.30 10.62 -53.94
N PHE A 5 -37.75 9.44 -54.37
CA PHE A 5 -37.08 8.18 -54.09
C PHE A 5 -35.70 8.15 -54.78
N VAL A 6 -34.65 7.99 -53.98
CA VAL A 6 -33.29 7.69 -54.47
C VAL A 6 -33.19 6.17 -54.63
N ARG A 7 -32.70 5.71 -55.78
CA ARG A 7 -32.53 4.29 -56.07
C ARG A 7 -31.07 3.92 -55.82
N TYR A 8 -30.80 3.14 -54.78
CA TYR A 8 -29.44 2.73 -54.43
C TYR A 8 -29.01 1.48 -55.23
N PRO A 9 -27.71 1.33 -55.54
CA PRO A 9 -27.20 0.19 -56.32
C PRO A 9 -27.33 -1.14 -55.57
N SER A 10 -27.32 -1.10 -54.25
CA SER A 10 -27.51 -2.27 -53.38
C SER A 10 -28.26 -1.92 -52.09
N TRP A 11 -28.84 -2.94 -51.45
CA TRP A 11 -29.52 -2.77 -50.18
C TRP A 11 -28.59 -2.27 -49.05
N PRO A 12 -27.34 -2.77 -48.92
CA PRO A 12 -26.38 -2.24 -47.94
C PRO A 12 -26.04 -0.76 -48.15
N GLU A 13 -25.89 -0.30 -49.39
CA GLU A 13 -25.60 1.12 -49.67
C GLU A 13 -26.79 2.03 -49.36
N GLY A 14 -28.02 1.57 -49.65
CA GLY A 14 -29.23 2.29 -49.26
C GLY A 14 -29.43 2.34 -47.74
N PHE A 15 -29.07 1.25 -47.03
CA PHE A 15 -29.13 1.20 -45.57
C PHE A 15 -28.05 2.07 -44.92
N ARG A 16 -26.84 2.10 -45.48
CA ARG A 16 -25.73 2.96 -45.03
C ARG A 16 -26.08 4.45 -45.18
N ASP A 17 -26.60 4.86 -46.34
CA ASP A 17 -27.06 6.25 -46.55
C ASP A 17 -28.23 6.62 -45.63
N LEU A 18 -29.16 5.70 -45.37
CA LEU A 18 -30.22 5.89 -44.36
C LEU A 18 -29.64 6.11 -42.96
N ALA A 19 -28.69 5.26 -42.52
CA ALA A 19 -28.04 5.39 -41.21
C ALA A 19 -27.30 6.74 -41.07
N TYR A 20 -26.59 7.19 -42.12
CA TYR A 20 -25.93 8.49 -42.11
C TYR A 20 -26.90 9.68 -42.06
N ARG A 21 -28.01 9.63 -42.80
CA ARG A 21 -29.04 10.70 -42.76
C ARG A 21 -29.76 10.82 -41.43
N LEU A 22 -29.80 9.75 -40.64
CA LEU A 22 -30.41 9.74 -39.31
C LEU A 22 -29.55 10.42 -38.25
N VAL A 23 -28.25 10.60 -38.51
CA VAL A 23 -27.30 11.30 -37.61
C VAL A 23 -26.82 12.65 -38.16
N ASP A 24 -27.11 12.98 -39.43
CA ASP A 24 -26.80 14.27 -40.05
C ASP A 24 -27.68 15.41 -39.47
N PRO A 25 -27.08 16.45 -38.85
CA PRO A 25 -27.82 17.54 -38.22
C PRO A 25 -28.59 18.44 -39.20
N ALA A 26 -28.29 18.40 -40.51
CA ALA A 26 -28.97 19.19 -41.55
C ALA A 26 -30.28 18.54 -42.05
N TYR A 27 -30.59 17.33 -41.62
CA TYR A 27 -31.75 16.58 -42.09
C TYR A 27 -33.04 16.91 -41.30
N VAL A 28 -34.21 16.75 -41.94
CA VAL A 28 -35.55 17.21 -41.50
C VAL A 28 -35.96 16.83 -40.06
N TYR A 29 -35.33 15.82 -39.44
CA TYR A 29 -35.81 15.23 -38.19
C TYR A 29 -35.37 15.98 -36.93
N ARG A 30 -34.22 16.68 -36.94
CA ARG A 30 -33.82 17.58 -35.84
C ARG A 30 -34.72 18.83 -35.74
N HIS A 31 -35.32 19.25 -36.86
CA HIS A 31 -36.33 20.33 -36.89
C HIS A 31 -37.62 19.98 -36.11
N ASN A 32 -37.89 18.70 -35.88
CA ASN A 32 -39.04 18.21 -35.11
C ASN A 32 -38.68 17.78 -33.67
N GLN A 33 -37.55 18.26 -33.12
CA GLN A 33 -37.08 17.99 -31.75
C GLN A 33 -36.79 16.52 -31.39
N ARG A 34 -36.71 15.61 -32.36
CA ARG A 34 -36.34 14.21 -32.13
C ARG A 34 -34.83 14.03 -32.23
N ARG A 35 -34.24 13.30 -31.28
CA ARG A 35 -32.79 13.22 -31.06
C ARG A 35 -32.22 11.80 -31.13
N THR A 36 -33.06 10.75 -31.10
CA THR A 36 -32.59 9.36 -31.10
C THR A 36 -33.19 8.53 -32.23
N ILE A 37 -32.48 7.49 -32.67
CA ILE A 37 -32.97 6.53 -33.68
C ILE A 37 -34.28 5.88 -33.22
N ALA A 38 -34.39 5.59 -31.91
CA ALA A 38 -35.60 5.09 -31.26
C ALA A 38 -36.80 6.07 -31.37
N GLU A 39 -36.55 7.37 -31.42
CA GLU A 39 -37.61 8.38 -31.63
C GLU A 39 -37.96 8.58 -33.11
N ILE A 40 -37.02 8.34 -34.04
CA ILE A 40 -37.20 8.61 -35.47
C ILE A 40 -37.86 7.41 -36.19
N LEU A 41 -37.37 6.19 -35.96
CA LEU A 41 -37.79 5.00 -36.71
C LEU A 41 -39.27 4.64 -36.57
N PRO A 42 -39.92 4.74 -35.38
CA PRO A 42 -41.35 4.46 -35.25
C PRO A 42 -42.27 5.38 -36.05
N THR A 43 -41.78 6.51 -36.58
CA THR A 43 -42.56 7.42 -37.43
C THR A 43 -42.32 7.20 -38.91
N TRP A 44 -41.20 6.60 -39.30
CA TRP A 44 -40.92 6.27 -40.70
C TRP A 44 -41.38 4.86 -41.06
N ALA A 45 -41.24 3.91 -40.13
CA ALA A 45 -41.64 2.51 -40.27
C ALA A 45 -42.53 2.09 -39.09
N PRO A 46 -43.74 2.69 -38.94
CA PRO A 46 -44.62 2.37 -37.82
C PRO A 46 -45.13 0.93 -37.91
N VAL A 47 -45.44 0.37 -36.75
CA VAL A 47 -46.07 -0.96 -36.63
C VAL A 47 -47.39 -1.02 -37.42
N SER A 48 -48.11 0.10 -37.53
CA SER A 48 -49.36 0.21 -38.31
C SER A 48 -49.21 -0.19 -39.78
N ASP A 49 -48.00 -0.06 -40.33
CA ASP A 49 -47.70 -0.33 -41.73
C ASP A 49 -47.12 -1.74 -41.93
N GLY A 50 -47.17 -2.60 -40.90
CA GLY A 50 -46.62 -3.96 -40.91
C GLY A 50 -45.10 -4.03 -40.72
N ASN A 51 -44.47 -2.93 -40.31
CA ASN A 51 -43.04 -2.87 -40.04
C ASN A 51 -42.70 -3.30 -38.61
N ALA A 52 -41.43 -3.69 -38.39
CA ALA A 52 -40.86 -3.99 -37.08
C ALA A 52 -39.83 -2.91 -36.68
N PRO A 53 -40.25 -1.73 -36.21
CA PRO A 53 -39.35 -0.61 -35.91
C PRO A 53 -38.23 -0.99 -34.93
N GLU A 54 -38.50 -1.83 -33.92
CA GLU A 54 -37.47 -2.33 -32.99
C GLU A 54 -36.37 -3.14 -33.68
N SER A 55 -36.74 -3.95 -34.69
CA SER A 55 -35.76 -4.70 -35.50
C SER A 55 -34.93 -3.78 -36.39
N TYR A 56 -35.53 -2.70 -36.91
CA TYR A 56 -34.79 -1.67 -37.64
C TYR A 56 -33.87 -0.86 -36.72
N ILE A 57 -34.32 -0.49 -35.52
CA ILE A 57 -33.52 0.19 -34.50
C ILE A 57 -32.30 -0.68 -34.17
N SER A 58 -32.54 -1.95 -33.81
CA SER A 58 -31.48 -2.91 -33.50
C SER A 58 -30.52 -3.11 -34.67
N ALA A 59 -31.02 -3.16 -35.91
CA ALA A 59 -30.18 -3.32 -37.09
C ALA A 59 -29.35 -2.07 -37.41
N VAL A 60 -29.88 -0.87 -37.18
CA VAL A 60 -29.14 0.39 -37.35
C VAL A 60 -28.12 0.55 -36.24
N GLU A 61 -28.47 0.26 -34.98
CA GLU A 61 -27.54 0.27 -33.85
C GLU A 61 -26.41 -0.75 -34.05
N ALA A 62 -26.73 -1.98 -34.45
CA ALA A 62 -25.73 -3.01 -34.76
C ALA A 62 -24.90 -2.70 -36.02
N PHE A 63 -25.37 -1.81 -36.88
CA PHE A 63 -24.60 -1.30 -38.02
C PHE A 63 -23.68 -0.16 -37.59
N MET A 64 -24.16 0.81 -36.82
CA MET A 64 -23.36 1.90 -36.26
C MET A 64 -22.24 1.35 -35.37
N GLN A 65 -22.53 0.33 -34.53
CA GLN A 65 -21.52 -0.38 -33.73
C GLN A 65 -20.41 -1.05 -34.57
N ARG A 66 -20.66 -1.38 -35.85
CA ARG A 66 -19.63 -1.94 -36.75
C ARG A 66 -18.75 -0.86 -37.40
N LEU A 67 -19.21 0.38 -37.40
CA LEU A 67 -18.50 1.54 -37.92
C LEU A 67 -17.65 2.23 -36.85
N GLU A 68 -17.94 1.92 -35.59
CA GLU A 68 -17.34 2.51 -34.40
C GLU A 68 -16.39 1.51 -33.73
N MET A 69 -15.33 2.04 -33.14
CA MET A 69 -14.41 1.26 -32.34
C MET A 69 -15.07 0.94 -30.99
N PRO A 70 -15.04 -0.31 -30.52
CA PRO A 70 -15.44 -0.63 -29.16
C PRO A 70 -14.65 0.20 -28.14
N GLN A 71 -15.25 0.47 -26.98
CA GLN A 71 -14.56 1.18 -25.90
C GLN A 71 -13.23 0.50 -25.56
N VAL A 72 -12.17 1.30 -25.41
CA VAL A 72 -10.82 0.81 -25.23
C VAL A 72 -10.53 0.67 -23.72
N PRO A 73 -10.21 -0.54 -23.24
CA PRO A 73 -9.79 -0.75 -21.86
C PRO A 73 -8.55 0.10 -21.53
N GLY A 74 -8.70 1.08 -20.65
CA GLY A 74 -7.64 2.00 -20.21
C GLY A 74 -7.81 3.44 -20.64
N LEU A 75 -8.72 3.70 -21.59
CA LEU A 75 -8.72 4.91 -22.40
C LEU A 75 -10.17 5.37 -22.64
N GLU A 76 -10.48 6.61 -22.24
CA GLU A 76 -11.74 7.25 -22.63
C GLU A 76 -11.76 7.41 -24.16
N LEU A 77 -12.60 6.64 -24.86
CA LEU A 77 -12.79 6.77 -26.30
C LEU A 77 -14.11 7.48 -26.58
N VAL A 78 -14.02 8.71 -27.08
CA VAL A 78 -15.17 9.51 -27.49
C VAL A 78 -15.38 9.38 -29.00
N ILE A 79 -16.57 8.97 -29.42
CA ILE A 79 -16.93 8.89 -30.84
C ILE A 79 -17.59 10.20 -31.23
N ASP A 80 -16.98 10.93 -32.16
CA ASP A 80 -17.45 12.25 -32.59
C ASP A 80 -17.07 12.49 -34.05
N LEU A 81 -17.80 11.81 -34.94
CA LEU A 81 -17.49 11.73 -36.36
C LEU A 81 -17.58 13.10 -37.03
N ILE A 82 -16.64 13.37 -37.94
CA ILE A 82 -16.67 14.55 -38.82
C ILE A 82 -17.98 14.52 -39.61
N PRO A 83 -18.71 15.65 -39.75
CA PRO A 83 -19.94 15.70 -40.52
C PRO A 83 -19.75 15.20 -41.95
N THR A 84 -20.73 14.45 -42.48
CA THR A 84 -20.74 13.96 -43.88
C THR A 84 -20.75 15.10 -44.91
N THR A 85 -21.09 16.32 -44.50
CA THR A 85 -21.06 17.51 -45.34
C THR A 85 -19.66 18.10 -45.53
N ASN A 86 -18.67 17.68 -44.75
CA ASN A 86 -17.33 18.25 -44.81
C ASN A 86 -16.48 17.59 -45.91
N GLU A 87 -15.75 18.41 -46.67
CA GLU A 87 -14.88 17.92 -47.75
C GLU A 87 -13.74 17.01 -47.27
N ASN A 88 -13.28 17.19 -46.03
CA ASN A 88 -12.26 16.33 -45.42
C ASN A 88 -12.80 14.97 -44.94
N ARG A 89 -14.09 14.68 -45.13
CA ARG A 89 -14.67 13.34 -44.97
C ARG A 89 -15.10 12.80 -46.35
N PRO A 90 -14.25 12.01 -47.03
CA PRO A 90 -14.50 11.58 -48.41
C PRO A 90 -15.71 10.65 -48.56
N GLY A 91 -16.04 9.90 -47.52
CA GLY A 91 -17.08 8.86 -47.56
C GLY A 91 -16.74 7.69 -48.49
N TRP A 92 -15.50 7.59 -48.96
CA TRP A 92 -15.08 6.50 -49.84
C TRP A 92 -14.84 5.24 -49.02
N PRO A 93 -15.36 4.08 -49.44
CA PRO A 93 -15.22 2.84 -48.69
C PRO A 93 -13.76 2.41 -48.59
N MET A 94 -13.41 1.80 -47.47
CA MET A 94 -12.11 1.26 -47.12
C MET A 94 -12.26 -0.13 -46.50
N THR A 95 -11.31 -1.02 -46.81
CA THR A 95 -11.03 -2.20 -46.00
C THR A 95 -9.62 -2.04 -45.45
N PRO A 96 -9.46 -1.74 -44.15
CA PRO A 96 -8.14 -1.45 -43.63
C PRO A 96 -7.28 -2.72 -43.58
N THR A 97 -5.99 -2.55 -43.82
CA THR A 97 -4.98 -3.61 -43.81
C THR A 97 -3.81 -3.31 -42.85
N SER A 98 -3.81 -2.10 -42.29
CA SER A 98 -2.81 -1.55 -41.39
C SER A 98 -3.38 -0.38 -40.60
N VAL A 99 -2.63 0.08 -39.60
CA VAL A 99 -2.84 1.36 -38.90
C VAL A 99 -1.58 2.20 -39.01
N THR A 100 -1.73 3.46 -39.41
CA THR A 100 -0.68 4.46 -39.57
C THR A 100 -0.67 5.41 -38.38
N VAL A 101 0.47 5.45 -37.67
CA VAL A 101 0.72 6.35 -36.55
C VAL A 101 1.33 7.66 -37.06
N HIS A 102 0.83 8.76 -36.54
CA HIS A 102 1.26 10.13 -36.78
C HIS A 102 1.52 10.86 -35.46
N GLU A 103 2.21 11.99 -35.55
CA GLU A 103 2.27 12.98 -34.49
C GLU A 103 1.72 14.30 -35.04
N THR A 104 0.94 15.01 -34.22
CA THR A 104 0.25 16.23 -34.67
C THR A 104 1.19 17.35 -35.09
N GLY A 105 2.45 17.30 -34.65
CA GLY A 105 3.46 18.32 -34.91
C GLY A 105 3.13 19.68 -34.27
N ASN A 106 2.17 19.72 -33.36
CA ASN A 106 1.71 20.95 -32.70
C ASN A 106 2.04 20.91 -31.20
N PRO A 107 3.17 21.49 -30.78
CA PRO A 107 3.62 21.44 -29.38
C PRO A 107 2.96 22.51 -28.49
N ARG A 108 2.03 23.33 -29.02
CA ARG A 108 1.43 24.43 -28.25
C ARG A 108 0.60 23.89 -27.09
N PRO A 109 0.66 24.53 -25.90
CA PRO A 109 -0.25 24.20 -24.81
C PRO A 109 -1.71 24.20 -25.24
N GLY A 110 -2.48 23.21 -24.79
CA GLY A 110 -3.89 23.02 -25.14
C GLY A 110 -4.15 22.51 -26.57
N ALA A 111 -3.12 22.12 -27.32
CA ALA A 111 -3.29 21.40 -28.59
C ALA A 111 -3.55 19.89 -28.35
N ASP A 112 -4.52 19.59 -27.49
CA ASP A 112 -4.93 18.25 -27.06
C ASP A 112 -5.80 17.53 -28.12
N ALA A 113 -6.30 16.33 -27.80
CA ALA A 113 -7.11 15.55 -28.74
C ALA A 113 -8.43 16.25 -29.08
N ARG A 114 -9.01 17.00 -28.13
CA ARG A 114 -10.25 17.77 -28.34
C ARG A 114 -10.01 18.94 -29.30
N ALA A 115 -8.88 19.62 -29.19
CA ALA A 115 -8.50 20.70 -30.10
C ALA A 115 -8.35 20.18 -31.55
N HIS A 116 -7.72 19.02 -31.72
CA HIS A 116 -7.57 18.38 -33.04
C HIS A 116 -8.89 17.84 -33.60
N ARG A 117 -9.78 17.31 -32.74
CA ARG A 117 -11.17 17.02 -33.11
C ARG A 117 -11.88 18.27 -33.64
N ASN A 118 -11.75 19.42 -32.98
CA ASN A 118 -12.39 20.65 -33.45
C ASN A 118 -11.81 21.09 -34.80
N PHE A 119 -10.49 21.01 -34.96
CA PHE A 119 -9.81 21.34 -36.21
C PHE A 119 -10.30 20.50 -37.41
N THR A 120 -10.53 19.19 -37.24
CA THR A 120 -11.06 18.36 -38.33
C THR A 120 -12.54 18.59 -38.57
N HIS A 121 -13.33 18.91 -37.54
CA HIS A 121 -14.73 19.32 -37.68
C HIS A 121 -14.86 20.67 -38.42
N ASP A 122 -13.86 21.54 -38.29
CA ASP A 122 -13.76 22.82 -39.02
C ASP A 122 -13.11 22.68 -40.42
N GLY A 123 -13.01 21.45 -40.94
CA GLY A 123 -12.61 21.16 -42.31
C GLY A 123 -11.15 20.74 -42.49
N GLY A 124 -10.36 20.57 -41.42
CA GLY A 124 -9.01 20.02 -41.52
C GLY A 124 -8.00 20.97 -42.17
N GLY A 125 -8.21 22.28 -42.04
CA GLY A 125 -7.34 23.31 -42.59
C GLY A 125 -7.35 23.39 -44.12
N LYS A 126 -6.37 24.09 -44.70
CA LYS A 126 -6.31 24.32 -46.17
C LYS A 126 -6.15 23.06 -47.01
N GLU A 127 -5.57 22.03 -46.40
CA GLU A 127 -5.25 20.76 -47.06
C GLU A 127 -6.39 19.74 -46.93
N GLY A 128 -7.42 20.04 -46.15
CA GLY A 128 -8.57 19.16 -45.97
C GLY A 128 -8.20 17.83 -45.32
N VAL A 129 -7.27 17.83 -44.35
CA VAL A 129 -6.79 16.59 -43.74
C VAL A 129 -7.83 15.96 -42.82
N SER A 130 -7.75 14.64 -42.70
CA SER A 130 -8.56 13.86 -41.77
C SER A 130 -7.84 12.61 -41.32
N PHE A 131 -8.23 12.11 -40.17
CA PHE A 131 -7.70 10.91 -39.55
C PHE A 131 -8.82 10.22 -38.78
N HIS A 132 -8.63 8.93 -38.51
CA HIS A 132 -9.66 8.11 -37.85
C HIS A 132 -9.67 8.37 -36.36
N PHE A 133 -8.50 8.54 -35.77
CA PHE A 133 -8.35 8.79 -34.34
C PHE A 133 -7.35 9.89 -34.05
N VAL A 134 -7.55 10.57 -32.92
CA VAL A 134 -6.54 11.38 -32.25
C VAL A 134 -6.52 11.08 -30.76
N VAL A 135 -5.34 10.96 -30.17
CA VAL A 135 -5.13 10.56 -28.77
C VAL A 135 -4.19 11.52 -28.04
N ASP A 136 -4.52 11.85 -26.79
CA ASP A 136 -3.71 12.61 -25.84
C ASP A 136 -3.52 11.83 -24.52
N ASP A 137 -3.08 12.50 -23.46
CA ASP A 137 -2.85 11.94 -22.12
C ASP A 137 -4.15 11.73 -21.32
N HIS A 138 -5.30 12.18 -21.80
CA HIS A 138 -6.59 12.06 -21.14
C HIS A 138 -7.54 11.09 -21.84
N ARG A 139 -7.63 11.16 -23.18
CA ARG A 139 -8.67 10.51 -23.99
C ARG A 139 -8.23 10.29 -25.44
N ALA A 140 -9.08 9.59 -26.19
CA ALA A 140 -9.02 9.53 -27.64
C ALA A 140 -10.37 9.92 -28.27
N TYR A 141 -10.32 10.50 -29.47
CA TYR A 141 -11.49 10.74 -30.30
C TYR A 141 -11.47 9.85 -31.54
N GLN A 142 -12.59 9.18 -31.85
CA GLN A 142 -12.83 8.64 -33.19
C GLN A 142 -13.56 9.67 -34.05
N LEU A 143 -12.99 10.00 -35.21
CA LEU A 143 -13.44 11.09 -36.08
C LEU A 143 -13.94 10.60 -37.45
N LEU A 144 -13.62 9.38 -37.84
CA LEU A 144 -14.13 8.74 -39.05
C LEU A 144 -14.56 7.29 -38.77
N PRO A 145 -15.57 6.77 -39.49
CA PRO A 145 -15.86 5.35 -39.52
C PRO A 145 -14.66 4.51 -39.92
N LEU A 146 -14.57 3.29 -39.38
CA LEU A 146 -13.44 2.39 -39.63
C LEU A 146 -13.41 1.81 -41.05
N ASP A 147 -14.49 1.96 -41.80
CA ASP A 147 -14.66 1.52 -43.18
C ASP A 147 -14.65 2.69 -44.19
N GLU A 148 -14.24 3.89 -43.77
CA GLU A 148 -14.11 5.08 -44.63
C GLU A 148 -12.66 5.52 -44.77
N VAL A 149 -12.31 6.09 -45.92
CA VAL A 149 -10.97 6.64 -46.16
C VAL A 149 -10.75 7.97 -45.45
N ALA A 150 -9.52 8.16 -44.97
CA ALA A 150 -9.02 9.41 -44.40
C ALA A 150 -7.92 10.03 -45.29
N TRP A 151 -7.76 11.36 -45.25
CA TRP A 151 -6.68 12.07 -45.96
C TRP A 151 -5.53 12.41 -45.01
N HIS A 152 -4.53 11.53 -44.94
CA HIS A 152 -3.41 11.64 -43.99
C HIS A 152 -2.04 11.24 -44.54
N ALA A 153 -1.96 10.28 -45.48
CA ALA A 153 -0.72 9.60 -45.81
C ALA A 153 0.18 10.35 -46.79
N ALA A 154 -0.34 11.41 -47.45
CA ALA A 154 0.37 12.20 -48.44
C ALA A 154 0.99 11.38 -49.59
N ASP A 155 0.33 10.28 -49.98
CA ASP A 155 0.74 9.35 -51.04
C ASP A 155 -0.19 9.41 -52.27
N GLY A 156 -0.90 10.53 -52.43
CA GLY A 156 -1.88 10.76 -53.50
C GLY A 156 -3.29 10.25 -53.16
N PRO A 157 -4.28 10.56 -54.01
CA PRO A 157 -5.68 10.18 -53.76
C PRO A 157 -5.92 8.67 -53.84
N ASP A 158 -5.08 7.94 -54.59
CA ASP A 158 -5.19 6.50 -54.78
C ASP A 158 -4.09 5.70 -54.04
N GLY A 159 -3.29 6.38 -53.20
CA GLY A 159 -2.19 5.77 -52.47
C GLY A 159 -2.65 4.79 -51.38
N PRO A 160 -1.90 3.70 -51.14
CA PRO A 160 -2.31 2.64 -50.20
C PRO A 160 -2.41 3.12 -48.74
N GLY A 161 -1.66 4.13 -48.35
CA GLY A 161 -1.71 4.73 -47.02
C GLY A 161 -3.07 5.35 -46.76
N ASN A 162 -3.55 6.23 -47.64
CA ASN A 162 -4.90 6.80 -47.53
C ASN A 162 -6.00 5.74 -47.74
N ARG A 163 -5.82 4.84 -48.72
CA ARG A 163 -6.90 3.96 -49.19
C ARG A 163 -7.09 2.66 -48.40
N THR A 164 -6.11 2.28 -47.56
CA THR A 164 -6.15 0.99 -46.85
C THR A 164 -5.60 1.03 -45.43
N SER A 165 -5.40 2.20 -44.82
CA SER A 165 -4.88 2.33 -43.46
C SER A 165 -5.79 3.16 -42.56
N LEU A 166 -5.99 2.69 -41.32
CA LEU A 166 -6.54 3.54 -40.27
C LEU A 166 -5.47 4.56 -39.86
N ALA A 167 -5.87 5.77 -39.47
CA ALA A 167 -4.95 6.87 -39.19
C ALA A 167 -5.12 7.32 -37.74
N VAL A 168 -4.04 7.30 -36.96
CA VAL A 168 -4.02 7.69 -35.55
C VAL A 168 -3.04 8.84 -35.35
N GLU A 169 -3.54 10.00 -34.99
CA GLU A 169 -2.75 11.17 -34.57
C GLU A 169 -2.41 11.11 -33.09
N THR A 170 -1.14 11.29 -32.73
CA THR A 170 -0.68 11.38 -31.34
C THR A 170 -0.35 12.82 -30.98
N CYS A 171 -0.99 13.37 -29.95
CA CYS A 171 -0.77 14.75 -29.52
C CYS A 171 0.64 14.93 -28.92
N VAL A 172 1.24 16.10 -29.12
CA VAL A 172 2.60 16.43 -28.66
C VAL A 172 2.68 17.77 -27.93
N ASN A 173 1.52 18.29 -27.50
CA ASN A 173 1.38 19.55 -26.77
C ASN A 173 2.22 19.54 -25.48
N SER A 174 2.88 20.67 -25.18
CA SER A 174 3.90 20.74 -24.12
C SER A 174 3.35 20.61 -22.70
N ASP A 175 2.04 20.74 -22.52
CA ASP A 175 1.32 20.59 -21.26
C ASP A 175 0.75 19.19 -21.04
N ALA A 176 0.89 18.27 -22.01
CA ALA A 176 0.48 16.87 -21.85
C ALA A 176 1.55 16.03 -21.13
N ASP A 177 1.10 15.04 -20.37
CA ASP A 177 1.96 13.93 -19.93
C ASP A 177 2.28 13.02 -21.12
N TRP A 178 3.52 13.12 -21.60
CA TRP A 178 3.99 12.35 -22.75
C TRP A 178 3.96 10.84 -22.51
N GLN A 179 4.30 10.38 -21.30
CA GLN A 179 4.33 8.96 -20.99
C GLN A 179 2.92 8.38 -21.00
N ARG A 180 1.96 9.12 -20.44
CA ARG A 180 0.55 8.75 -20.46
C ARG A 180 -0.06 8.80 -21.87
N THR A 181 0.35 9.78 -22.68
CA THR A 181 -0.03 9.84 -24.10
C THR A 181 0.41 8.58 -24.86
N LEU A 182 1.64 8.11 -24.62
CA LEU A 182 2.15 6.87 -25.24
C LEU A 182 1.42 5.62 -24.74
N ASP A 183 1.07 5.56 -23.46
CA ASP A 183 0.25 4.48 -22.89
C ASP A 183 -1.12 4.40 -23.57
N ASN A 184 -1.81 5.54 -23.67
CA ASN A 184 -3.10 5.65 -24.35
C ASN A 184 -3.00 5.26 -25.84
N LEU A 185 -1.96 5.71 -26.53
CA LEU A 185 -1.68 5.32 -27.91
C LEU A 185 -1.49 3.80 -28.04
N ALA A 186 -0.69 3.19 -27.16
CA ALA A 186 -0.43 1.75 -27.18
C ALA A 186 -1.72 0.93 -26.96
N ARG A 187 -2.59 1.36 -26.03
CA ARG A 187 -3.89 0.73 -25.76
C ARG A 187 -4.82 0.80 -26.97
N LEU A 188 -4.92 1.97 -27.60
CA LEU A 188 -5.73 2.16 -28.80
C LEU A 188 -5.24 1.28 -29.96
N LEU A 189 -3.93 1.25 -30.20
CA LEU A 189 -3.32 0.41 -31.24
C LEU A 189 -3.52 -1.08 -30.98
N ALA A 190 -3.34 -1.55 -29.75
CA ALA A 190 -3.61 -2.94 -29.37
C ALA A 190 -5.09 -3.31 -29.57
N ALA A 191 -6.02 -2.41 -29.23
CA ALA A 191 -7.44 -2.63 -29.44
C ALA A 191 -7.78 -2.75 -30.94
N ILE A 192 -7.24 -1.86 -31.79
CA ILE A 192 -7.41 -1.93 -33.25
C ILE A 192 -6.87 -3.27 -33.76
N CYS A 193 -5.66 -3.65 -33.37
CA CYS A 193 -5.06 -4.92 -33.76
C CYS A 193 -5.93 -6.12 -33.37
N ARG A 194 -6.46 -6.17 -32.14
CA ARG A 194 -7.39 -7.24 -31.71
C ARG A 194 -8.64 -7.32 -32.57
N MET A 195 -9.28 -6.19 -32.83
CA MET A 195 -10.52 -6.12 -33.59
C MET A 195 -10.39 -6.72 -34.99
N TYR A 196 -9.24 -6.54 -35.63
CA TYR A 196 -8.96 -7.09 -36.96
C TYR A 196 -8.15 -8.40 -36.95
N GLY A 197 -7.81 -8.96 -35.78
CA GLY A 197 -6.95 -10.13 -35.66
C GLY A 197 -5.53 -9.91 -36.19
N TRP A 198 -4.99 -8.70 -36.07
CA TRP A 198 -3.66 -8.32 -36.52
C TRP A 198 -2.61 -8.44 -35.40
N GLY A 199 -1.38 -8.75 -35.80
CA GLY A 199 -0.21 -8.52 -34.98
C GLY A 199 0.26 -7.06 -35.04
N ALA A 200 1.21 -6.72 -34.17
CA ALA A 200 1.83 -5.39 -34.15
C ALA A 200 2.61 -5.05 -35.45
N ASP A 201 2.85 -6.02 -36.33
CA ASP A 201 3.44 -5.83 -37.68
C ASP A 201 2.56 -4.97 -38.61
N ARG A 202 1.27 -4.83 -38.28
CA ARG A 202 0.31 -3.99 -39.02
C ARG A 202 0.31 -2.53 -38.58
N ILE A 203 1.08 -2.19 -37.56
CA ILE A 203 1.28 -0.81 -37.10
C ILE A 203 2.46 -0.22 -37.84
N VAL A 204 2.22 0.86 -38.57
CA VAL A 204 3.20 1.49 -39.45
C VAL A 204 3.31 2.98 -39.16
N GLN A 205 4.43 3.56 -39.55
CA GLN A 205 4.66 5.00 -39.43
C GLN A 205 4.21 5.72 -40.69
N HIS A 206 3.76 6.97 -40.60
CA HIS A 206 3.47 7.80 -41.78
C HIS A 206 4.63 7.84 -42.78
N ASN A 207 5.87 7.87 -42.29
CA ASN A 207 7.08 7.80 -43.11
C ASN A 207 7.09 6.66 -44.14
N ARG A 208 6.45 5.52 -43.84
CA ARG A 208 6.36 4.38 -44.76
C ARG A 208 5.71 4.75 -46.10
N TRP A 209 4.78 5.70 -46.10
CA TRP A 209 3.97 6.03 -47.27
C TRP A 209 4.58 7.12 -48.13
N SER A 210 5.04 8.22 -47.52
CA SER A 210 5.50 9.42 -48.24
C SER A 210 6.97 9.78 -48.01
N GLY A 211 7.66 9.09 -47.09
CA GLY A 211 9.01 9.46 -46.66
C GLY A 211 9.06 10.67 -45.72
N LYS A 212 7.92 11.29 -45.37
CA LYS A 212 7.83 12.37 -44.37
C LYS A 212 8.44 11.91 -43.04
N ASN A 213 9.20 12.76 -42.35
CA ASN A 213 9.65 12.46 -40.99
C ASN A 213 8.47 12.56 -40.00
N CYS A 214 7.66 11.51 -39.94
CA CYS A 214 6.46 11.43 -39.09
C CYS A 214 6.21 9.95 -38.75
N PRO A 215 5.91 9.61 -37.47
CA PRO A 215 5.88 10.49 -36.28
C PRO A 215 7.31 10.94 -35.91
N THR A 216 7.52 12.22 -35.56
CA THR A 216 8.88 12.80 -35.44
C THR A 216 9.61 12.29 -34.20
N ARG A 217 9.02 12.47 -33.01
CA ARG A 217 9.65 12.09 -31.73
C ARG A 217 9.81 10.59 -31.64
N LEU A 218 8.76 9.83 -31.94
CA LEU A 218 8.76 8.36 -31.92
C LEU A 218 9.81 7.76 -32.86
N ARG A 219 10.09 8.40 -34.02
CA ARG A 219 11.14 7.97 -34.95
C ARG A 219 12.54 8.24 -34.45
N GLU A 220 12.74 9.36 -33.76
CA GLU A 220 14.02 9.72 -33.15
C GLU A 220 14.32 8.80 -31.96
N ALA A 221 13.34 8.55 -31.10
CA ALA A 221 13.39 7.58 -30.00
C ALA A 221 11.98 7.16 -29.55
N GLY A 222 11.77 5.87 -29.28
CA GLY A 222 10.53 5.36 -28.66
C GLY A 222 9.62 4.50 -29.54
N TRP A 223 9.85 4.40 -30.86
CA TRP A 223 9.05 3.50 -31.71
C TRP A 223 9.12 2.03 -31.26
N SER A 224 10.31 1.54 -30.93
CA SER A 224 10.51 0.17 -30.44
C SER A 224 9.78 -0.07 -29.12
N ASP A 225 9.80 0.91 -28.22
CA ASP A 225 9.16 0.82 -26.90
C ASP A 225 7.64 0.84 -27.02
N LEU A 226 7.10 1.71 -27.89
CA LEU A 226 5.67 1.73 -28.22
C LEU A 226 5.21 0.36 -28.75
N ILE A 227 5.92 -0.21 -29.71
CA ILE A 227 5.56 -1.53 -30.27
C ILE A 227 5.69 -2.64 -29.22
N ALA A 228 6.69 -2.58 -28.33
CA ALA A 228 6.81 -3.52 -27.22
C ALA A 228 5.62 -3.39 -26.25
N GLN A 229 5.19 -2.17 -25.93
CA GLN A 229 4.03 -1.92 -25.07
C GLN A 229 2.72 -2.38 -25.72
N VAL A 230 2.54 -2.17 -27.02
CA VAL A 230 1.40 -2.73 -27.77
C VAL A 230 1.37 -4.25 -27.68
N ARG A 231 2.52 -4.93 -27.85
CA ARG A 231 2.59 -6.39 -27.73
C ARG A 231 2.18 -6.87 -26.33
N ARG A 232 2.66 -6.20 -25.28
CA ARG A 232 2.22 -6.50 -23.90
C ARG A 232 0.70 -6.42 -23.77
N TYR A 233 0.07 -5.37 -24.30
CA TYR A 233 -1.38 -5.28 -24.29
C TYR A 233 -2.08 -6.32 -25.15
N LEU A 234 -1.49 -6.75 -26.27
CA LEU A 234 -2.04 -7.83 -27.11
C LEU A 234 -1.98 -9.19 -26.41
N ASP A 235 -0.93 -9.42 -25.62
CA ASP A 235 -0.66 -10.67 -24.92
C ASP A 235 -1.42 -10.78 -23.58
N ASP A 236 -1.96 -9.67 -23.06
CA ASP A 236 -2.82 -9.66 -21.87
C ASP A 236 -4.13 -10.46 -22.10
N PRO A 237 -4.49 -11.42 -21.22
CA PRO A 237 -5.67 -12.25 -21.40
C PRO A 237 -6.95 -11.41 -21.40
N GLN A 238 -7.74 -11.52 -22.47
CA GLN A 238 -9.04 -10.87 -22.54
C GLN A 238 -9.98 -11.47 -21.48
N PRO A 239 -10.75 -10.63 -20.77
CA PRO A 239 -11.80 -11.13 -19.90
C PRO A 239 -12.81 -11.96 -20.71
N ALA A 240 -13.30 -13.06 -20.12
CA ALA A 240 -14.36 -13.87 -20.72
C ALA A 240 -15.65 -13.05 -20.93
N ASP A 241 -16.51 -13.51 -21.83
CA ASP A 241 -17.79 -12.88 -22.15
C ASP A 241 -18.59 -12.60 -20.86
N GLY A 242 -18.99 -11.34 -20.65
CA GLY A 242 -19.64 -10.90 -19.42
C GLY A 242 -18.72 -10.44 -18.28
N ALA A 243 -17.43 -10.20 -18.50
CA ALA A 243 -16.56 -9.54 -17.53
C ALA A 243 -16.47 -8.01 -17.76
N ARG A 244 -16.23 -7.25 -16.68
CA ARG A 244 -16.06 -5.79 -16.67
C ARG A 244 -14.62 -5.46 -16.34
N TYR A 245 -13.91 -4.83 -17.27
CA TYR A 245 -12.53 -4.38 -17.09
C TYR A 245 -12.47 -2.97 -16.50
N PHE A 246 -11.51 -2.73 -15.61
CA PHE A 246 -11.25 -1.45 -14.98
C PHE A 246 -9.91 -0.87 -15.46
N PRO A 247 -9.94 0.19 -16.28
CA PRO A 247 -8.74 0.84 -16.79
C PRO A 247 -7.76 1.32 -15.72
N GLU A 248 -8.31 1.76 -14.59
CA GLU A 248 -7.60 2.42 -13.50
C GLU A 248 -6.62 1.49 -12.79
N THR A 249 -6.88 0.19 -12.81
CA THR A 249 -6.07 -0.83 -12.13
C THR A 249 -5.54 -1.92 -13.06
N GLY A 250 -6.01 -1.96 -14.30
CA GLY A 250 -5.62 -3.01 -15.25
C GLY A 250 -6.29 -4.37 -15.00
N HIS A 251 -7.24 -4.45 -14.07
CA HIS A 251 -7.90 -5.70 -13.67
C HIS A 251 -9.37 -5.75 -14.10
N ALA A 252 -9.91 -6.96 -14.20
CA ALA A 252 -11.31 -7.18 -14.55
C ALA A 252 -12.03 -7.99 -13.47
N ILE A 253 -13.34 -7.76 -13.33
CA ILE A 253 -14.24 -8.60 -12.55
C ILE A 253 -15.13 -9.41 -13.48
N ALA A 254 -15.39 -10.67 -13.16
CA ALA A 254 -16.19 -11.57 -13.97
C ALA A 254 -17.22 -12.34 -13.12
N GLY A 255 -18.15 -13.01 -13.80
CA GLY A 255 -19.04 -14.00 -13.19
C GLY A 255 -19.74 -13.54 -11.90
N GLY A 256 -19.61 -14.36 -10.85
CA GLY A 256 -20.24 -14.12 -9.55
C GLY A 256 -19.73 -12.86 -8.84
N PHE A 257 -18.44 -12.55 -8.95
CA PHE A 257 -17.85 -11.34 -8.35
C PHE A 257 -18.33 -10.07 -9.04
N ARG A 258 -18.43 -10.06 -10.37
CA ARG A 258 -19.07 -8.97 -11.11
C ARG A 258 -20.51 -8.74 -10.67
N ALA A 259 -21.32 -9.80 -10.68
CA ALA A 259 -22.74 -9.71 -10.32
C ALA A 259 -22.93 -9.21 -8.89
N TYR A 260 -22.06 -9.61 -7.95
CA TYR A 260 -22.10 -9.12 -6.58
C TYR A 260 -21.68 -7.64 -6.49
N TRP A 261 -20.55 -7.28 -7.10
CA TRP A 261 -20.03 -5.91 -7.09
C TRP A 261 -21.07 -4.93 -7.65
N GLU A 262 -21.68 -5.24 -8.80
CA GLU A 262 -22.70 -4.38 -9.44
C GLU A 262 -23.98 -4.28 -8.61
N ARG A 263 -24.38 -5.34 -7.91
CA ARG A 263 -25.61 -5.37 -7.12
C ARG A 263 -25.52 -4.65 -5.78
N PHE A 264 -24.38 -4.75 -5.09
CA PHE A 264 -24.32 -4.42 -3.66
C PHE A 264 -23.61 -3.12 -3.32
N GLY A 265 -22.94 -2.45 -4.26
CA GLY A 265 -22.36 -1.15 -3.93
C GLY A 265 -21.36 -0.60 -4.94
N GLY A 266 -20.84 -1.45 -5.83
CA GLY A 266 -19.96 -1.04 -6.92
C GLY A 266 -18.74 -0.27 -6.43
N LEU A 267 -18.33 0.71 -7.24
CA LEU A 267 -17.14 1.51 -7.02
C LEU A 267 -17.19 2.29 -5.69
N PRO A 268 -18.31 2.94 -5.30
CA PRO A 268 -18.39 3.64 -4.02
C PRO A 268 -18.10 2.78 -2.79
N LEU A 269 -18.44 1.49 -2.83
CA LEU A 269 -18.34 0.62 -1.65
C LEU A 269 -17.08 -0.24 -1.67
N PHE A 270 -16.79 -0.89 -2.79
CA PHE A 270 -15.68 -1.84 -2.87
C PHE A 270 -14.43 -1.22 -3.47
N GLY A 271 -14.58 -0.13 -4.25
CA GLY A 271 -13.50 0.43 -5.04
C GLY A 271 -13.17 -0.41 -6.27
N TYR A 272 -12.04 -0.08 -6.90
CA TYR A 272 -11.52 -0.80 -8.06
C TYR A 272 -10.96 -2.18 -7.67
N PRO A 273 -11.04 -3.20 -8.56
CA PRO A 273 -10.33 -4.46 -8.35
C PRO A 273 -8.82 -4.22 -8.43
N LEU A 274 -8.07 -4.77 -7.49
CA LEU A 274 -6.61 -4.65 -7.40
C LEU A 274 -5.86 -5.88 -7.94
N THR A 275 -6.59 -6.96 -8.23
CA THR A 275 -6.04 -8.21 -8.75
C THR A 275 -7.00 -8.83 -9.77
N GLY A 276 -6.54 -9.85 -10.49
CA GLY A 276 -7.45 -10.85 -11.08
C GLY A 276 -8.04 -11.78 -10.00
N GLU A 277 -8.77 -12.80 -10.42
CA GLU A 277 -9.17 -13.90 -9.52
C GLU A 277 -7.92 -14.72 -9.14
N LEU A 278 -7.66 -14.84 -7.85
CA LEU A 278 -6.59 -15.60 -7.22
C LEU A 278 -7.16 -16.82 -6.52
N THR A 279 -6.29 -17.74 -6.07
CA THR A 279 -6.66 -18.82 -5.15
C THR A 279 -5.88 -18.63 -3.85
N GLU A 280 -6.58 -18.52 -2.73
CA GLU A 280 -5.98 -18.32 -1.41
C GLU A 280 -6.71 -19.12 -0.31
N PRO A 281 -6.02 -19.46 0.78
CA PRO A 281 -6.67 -20.01 1.97
C PRO A 281 -7.56 -18.93 2.62
N CYS A 282 -8.77 -19.33 3.02
CA CYS A 282 -9.69 -18.49 3.79
C CYS A 282 -9.69 -18.89 5.28
N GLU A 283 -10.48 -18.19 6.10
CA GLU A 283 -10.56 -18.35 7.57
C GLU A 283 -10.80 -19.80 8.04
N ASP A 284 -11.52 -20.61 7.27
CA ASP A 284 -11.76 -22.03 7.60
C ASP A 284 -10.66 -23.00 7.09
N GLY A 285 -9.54 -22.44 6.61
CA GLY A 285 -8.38 -23.17 6.09
C GLY A 285 -8.55 -23.73 4.69
N LYS A 286 -9.69 -23.52 4.01
CA LYS A 286 -9.89 -23.99 2.63
C LYS A 286 -9.46 -22.95 1.61
N GLU A 287 -8.78 -23.43 0.58
CA GLU A 287 -8.47 -22.67 -0.63
C GLU A 287 -9.75 -22.29 -1.38
N ARG A 288 -9.92 -21.00 -1.69
CA ARG A 288 -11.03 -20.49 -2.50
C ARG A 288 -10.54 -19.52 -3.54
N THR A 289 -11.37 -19.33 -4.58
CA THR A 289 -11.20 -18.22 -5.49
C THR A 289 -11.47 -16.91 -4.74
N VAL A 290 -10.51 -15.99 -4.79
CA VAL A 290 -10.61 -14.67 -4.16
C VAL A 290 -10.26 -13.56 -5.14
N GLN A 291 -10.72 -12.34 -4.87
CA GLN A 291 -10.29 -11.16 -5.64
C GLN A 291 -10.20 -9.95 -4.72
N TYR A 292 -9.10 -9.21 -4.83
CA TYR A 292 -8.87 -8.00 -4.04
C TYR A 292 -9.51 -6.80 -4.73
N PHE A 293 -10.09 -5.94 -3.91
CA PHE A 293 -10.59 -4.63 -4.27
C PHE A 293 -9.98 -3.60 -3.31
N GLU A 294 -10.09 -2.31 -3.61
CA GLU A 294 -9.50 -1.28 -2.74
C GLU A 294 -9.97 -1.38 -1.29
N ARG A 295 -11.23 -1.77 -1.05
CA ARG A 295 -11.86 -1.72 0.28
C ARG A 295 -12.30 -3.09 0.80
N ALA A 296 -12.15 -4.15 0.02
CA ALA A 296 -12.64 -5.48 0.37
C ALA A 296 -11.88 -6.60 -0.35
N VAL A 297 -11.96 -7.82 0.18
CA VAL A 297 -11.56 -9.05 -0.51
C VAL A 297 -12.79 -9.92 -0.68
N PHE A 298 -13.11 -10.29 -1.92
CA PHE A 298 -14.24 -11.15 -2.24
C PHE A 298 -13.77 -12.60 -2.22
N GLU A 299 -14.60 -13.49 -1.67
CA GLU A 299 -14.34 -14.93 -1.62
C GLU A 299 -15.49 -15.70 -2.25
N TRP A 300 -15.18 -16.69 -3.08
CA TRP A 300 -16.17 -17.58 -3.70
C TRP A 300 -16.39 -18.84 -2.86
N HIS A 301 -17.60 -18.97 -2.30
CA HIS A 301 -18.05 -20.08 -1.48
C HIS A 301 -19.06 -20.93 -2.25
N PRO A 302 -18.63 -21.96 -3.01
CA PRO A 302 -19.52 -22.74 -3.87
C PRO A 302 -20.58 -23.53 -3.10
N ASP A 303 -20.26 -23.92 -1.86
CA ASP A 303 -21.12 -24.70 -0.97
C ASP A 303 -22.19 -23.84 -0.26
N ALA A 304 -22.10 -22.50 -0.37
CA ALA A 304 -23.07 -21.60 0.24
C ALA A 304 -24.37 -21.54 -0.58
N PRO A 305 -25.53 -21.25 0.06
CA PRO A 305 -26.79 -21.06 -0.65
C PRO A 305 -26.70 -20.00 -1.76
N ASP A 306 -27.54 -20.15 -2.79
CA ASP A 306 -27.61 -19.16 -3.87
C ASP A 306 -27.91 -17.76 -3.30
N GLY A 307 -27.09 -16.79 -3.70
CA GLY A 307 -27.10 -15.43 -3.14
C GLY A 307 -26.13 -15.19 -1.97
N TRP A 308 -25.47 -16.23 -1.44
CA TRP A 308 -24.41 -16.16 -0.40
C TRP A 308 -23.07 -16.75 -0.86
N LYS A 309 -22.96 -17.09 -2.14
CA LYS A 309 -21.74 -17.63 -2.74
C LYS A 309 -20.59 -16.64 -2.83
N VAL A 310 -20.87 -15.34 -2.72
CA VAL A 310 -19.83 -14.33 -2.56
C VAL A 310 -19.93 -13.80 -1.14
N GLN A 311 -18.86 -13.96 -0.39
CA GLN A 311 -18.69 -13.44 0.96
C GLN A 311 -17.46 -12.53 0.98
N LEU A 312 -17.45 -11.55 1.87
CA LEU A 312 -16.28 -10.69 2.04
C LEU A 312 -15.44 -11.23 3.18
N ARG A 313 -14.13 -11.32 2.94
CA ARG A 313 -13.15 -11.62 3.98
C ARG A 313 -13.31 -10.63 5.13
N ARG A 314 -13.10 -11.10 6.36
CA ARG A 314 -13.27 -10.31 7.58
C ARG A 314 -12.05 -9.41 7.81
N LEU A 315 -11.71 -8.57 6.82
CA LEU A 315 -10.50 -7.75 6.82
C LEU A 315 -10.41 -6.83 8.04
N GLY A 316 -11.54 -6.32 8.55
CA GLY A 316 -11.49 -5.51 9.76
C GLY A 316 -11.07 -6.34 10.96
N ALA A 317 -11.63 -7.54 11.13
CA ALA A 317 -11.21 -8.44 12.20
C ALA A 317 -9.76 -8.94 12.01
N ASP A 318 -9.37 -9.28 10.78
CA ASP A 318 -8.03 -9.78 10.46
C ASP A 318 -6.94 -8.73 10.75
N LEU A 319 -7.15 -7.49 10.30
CA LEU A 319 -6.17 -6.41 10.44
C LEU A 319 -6.12 -5.83 11.85
N THR A 320 -7.15 -6.01 12.66
CA THR A 320 -7.20 -5.53 14.06
C THR A 320 -7.11 -6.64 15.09
N ALA A 321 -6.75 -7.87 14.72
CA ALA A 321 -6.69 -9.00 15.65
C ALA A 321 -5.79 -8.70 16.87
N SER A 322 -4.63 -8.08 16.62
CA SER A 322 -3.67 -7.64 17.64
C SER A 322 -4.15 -6.46 18.50
N ARG A 323 -5.22 -5.76 18.08
CA ARG A 323 -5.79 -4.60 18.77
C ARG A 323 -6.93 -4.98 19.71
N SER A 324 -7.29 -6.25 19.80
CA SER A 324 -8.45 -6.75 20.57
C SER A 324 -8.46 -6.37 22.06
N ASN A 325 -7.28 -6.13 22.65
CA ASN A 325 -7.15 -5.69 24.05
C ASN A 325 -7.12 -4.17 24.23
N THR A 326 -7.09 -3.39 23.15
CA THR A 326 -7.07 -1.92 23.23
C THR A 326 -8.47 -1.37 23.53
N LEU A 327 -8.56 -0.23 24.22
CA LEU A 327 -9.81 0.34 24.71
C LEU A 327 -10.95 0.38 23.68
N PRO A 328 -10.74 0.79 22.41
CA PRO A 328 -11.82 0.83 21.44
C PRO A 328 -12.37 -0.55 21.07
N PHE A 329 -11.57 -1.61 21.16
CA PHE A 329 -11.95 -2.98 20.76
C PHE A 329 -12.43 -3.83 21.94
N GLN A 330 -12.43 -3.28 23.15
CA GLN A 330 -13.02 -3.93 24.30
C GLN A 330 -14.55 -3.82 24.30
N ARG A 331 -15.20 -4.86 24.83
CA ARG A 331 -16.66 -4.90 24.98
C ARG A 331 -17.14 -3.83 25.94
N VAL A 332 -18.29 -3.23 25.62
CA VAL A 332 -18.93 -2.20 26.45
C VAL A 332 -20.21 -2.70 27.11
N GLU A 333 -20.67 -1.97 28.13
CA GLU A 333 -21.95 -2.25 28.77
C GLU A 333 -23.12 -2.04 27.80
N ALA A 334 -24.12 -2.92 27.88
CA ALA A 334 -25.27 -2.90 27.00
C ALA A 334 -26.11 -1.64 27.21
N ALA A 335 -26.07 -0.72 26.23
CA ALA A 335 -26.88 0.49 26.22
C ALA A 335 -27.32 0.88 24.79
N SER A 336 -28.62 1.04 24.60
CA SER A 336 -29.23 1.52 23.36
C SER A 336 -30.11 2.74 23.63
N ASP A 337 -30.12 3.70 22.71
CA ASP A 337 -30.96 4.88 22.74
C ASP A 337 -31.50 5.22 21.34
N THR A 338 -32.03 6.42 21.13
CA THR A 338 -32.64 6.81 19.83
C THR A 338 -31.62 6.94 18.69
N ASN A 339 -30.33 7.11 18.99
CA ASN A 339 -29.26 7.29 18.03
C ASN A 339 -28.20 6.17 18.08
N CYS A 340 -28.34 5.19 18.96
CA CYS A 340 -27.36 4.13 19.20
C CYS A 340 -28.02 2.77 19.39
N THR A 341 -27.50 1.75 18.72
CA THR A 341 -27.89 0.35 18.93
C THR A 341 -26.73 -0.45 19.50
N PHE A 342 -27.00 -1.25 20.54
CA PHE A 342 -26.05 -2.22 21.07
C PHE A 342 -26.14 -3.55 20.31
N VAL A 343 -25.00 -4.07 19.86
CA VAL A 343 -24.89 -5.33 19.14
C VAL A 343 -24.43 -6.41 20.11
N GLN A 344 -25.33 -7.34 20.45
CA GLN A 344 -25.08 -8.35 21.48
C GLN A 344 -23.99 -9.36 21.09
N GLU A 345 -23.88 -9.68 19.81
CA GLU A 345 -22.98 -10.68 19.26
C GLU A 345 -21.51 -10.32 19.51
N THR A 346 -21.18 -9.05 19.35
CA THR A 346 -19.80 -8.55 19.52
C THR A 346 -19.63 -7.79 20.84
N GLY A 347 -20.69 -7.20 21.39
CA GLY A 347 -20.65 -6.40 22.61
C GLY A 347 -20.27 -4.94 22.38
N HIS A 348 -20.49 -4.43 21.17
CA HIS A 348 -20.16 -3.06 20.76
C HIS A 348 -21.39 -2.26 20.41
N ARG A 349 -21.26 -0.93 20.45
CA ARG A 349 -22.32 0.01 20.09
C ARG A 349 -22.08 0.56 18.69
N LEU A 350 -23.19 0.80 17.99
CA LEU A 350 -23.20 1.41 16.67
C LEU A 350 -24.11 2.63 16.72
N CYS A 351 -23.53 3.80 16.50
CA CYS A 351 -24.17 5.08 16.80
C CYS A 351 -24.23 6.01 15.58
N ASN A 352 -25.14 6.98 15.65
CA ASN A 352 -25.20 8.18 14.80
C ASN A 352 -25.04 7.90 13.29
N GLY A 353 -24.10 8.60 12.65
CA GLY A 353 -23.89 8.54 11.20
C GLY A 353 -23.38 7.19 10.71
N PHE A 354 -22.56 6.49 11.50
CA PHE A 354 -22.10 5.15 11.18
C PHE A 354 -23.24 4.12 11.26
N TRP A 355 -24.13 4.24 12.24
CA TRP A 355 -25.34 3.42 12.31
C TRP A 355 -26.24 3.61 11.09
N ALA A 356 -26.54 4.87 10.74
CA ALA A 356 -27.36 5.19 9.57
C ALA A 356 -26.74 4.67 8.27
N TYR A 357 -25.42 4.79 8.12
CA TYR A 357 -24.71 4.28 6.95
C TYR A 357 -24.74 2.74 6.88
N TRP A 358 -24.48 2.07 8.01
CA TRP A 358 -24.51 0.61 8.11
C TRP A 358 -25.87 0.06 7.69
N GLU A 359 -26.98 0.61 8.23
CA GLU A 359 -28.33 0.17 7.86
C GLU A 359 -28.66 0.39 6.38
N GLN A 360 -28.29 1.54 5.83
CA GLN A 360 -28.72 1.94 4.48
C GLN A 360 -27.87 1.33 3.37
N ARG A 361 -26.61 0.97 3.64
CA ARG A 361 -25.64 0.65 2.58
C ARG A 361 -25.24 -0.81 2.47
N GLY A 362 -25.41 -1.62 3.49
CA GLY A 362 -24.98 -3.02 3.39
C GLY A 362 -25.22 -3.90 4.59
N GLY A 363 -25.37 -3.30 5.77
CA GLY A 363 -25.66 -3.98 7.02
C GLY A 363 -24.70 -5.14 7.30
N LEU A 364 -25.25 -6.17 7.95
CA LEU A 364 -24.51 -7.36 8.35
C LEU A 364 -23.85 -8.09 7.17
N ARG A 365 -24.49 -8.09 6.00
CA ARG A 365 -24.02 -8.82 4.82
C ARG A 365 -22.69 -8.26 4.28
N ILE A 366 -22.55 -6.94 4.27
CA ILE A 366 -21.39 -6.28 3.68
C ILE A 366 -20.35 -5.94 4.75
N PHE A 367 -20.79 -5.36 5.87
CA PHE A 367 -19.86 -4.82 6.86
C PHE A 367 -19.58 -5.81 8.00
N GLY A 368 -20.52 -6.71 8.28
CA GLY A 368 -20.50 -7.50 9.52
C GLY A 368 -20.94 -6.69 10.73
N TYR A 369 -20.72 -7.25 11.91
CA TYR A 369 -20.96 -6.57 13.17
C TYR A 369 -19.83 -5.55 13.49
N PRO A 370 -20.11 -4.48 14.26
CA PRO A 370 -19.05 -3.62 14.80
C PRO A 370 -18.16 -4.44 15.74
N ILE A 371 -16.85 -4.23 15.67
CA ILE A 371 -15.82 -4.88 16.51
C ILE A 371 -15.00 -3.87 17.32
N SER A 372 -15.34 -2.58 17.19
CA SER A 372 -14.81 -1.51 18.02
C SER A 372 -15.91 -0.48 18.32
N GLU A 373 -15.68 0.37 19.31
CA GLU A 373 -16.36 1.65 19.46
C GLU A 373 -15.83 2.67 18.42
N GLU A 374 -16.47 3.84 18.34
CA GLU A 374 -15.95 4.99 17.57
C GLU A 374 -14.74 5.60 18.30
N PHE A 375 -13.64 5.83 17.60
CA PHE A 375 -12.44 6.48 18.15
C PHE A 375 -11.68 7.26 17.07
N VAL A 376 -10.67 8.03 17.46
CA VAL A 376 -9.85 8.81 16.52
C VAL A 376 -8.62 8.00 16.13
N GLU A 377 -8.40 7.82 14.84
CA GLU A 377 -7.21 7.19 14.26
C GLU A 377 -6.64 8.14 13.20
N GLY A 378 -5.45 8.70 13.46
CA GLY A 378 -4.94 9.86 12.72
C GLY A 378 -5.86 11.08 12.87
N ASP A 379 -6.24 11.69 11.76
CA ASP A 379 -7.15 12.86 11.73
C ASP A 379 -8.64 12.48 11.55
N LEU A 380 -8.97 11.17 11.58
CA LEU A 380 -10.30 10.67 11.25
C LEU A 380 -10.95 10.01 12.47
N VAL A 381 -12.25 10.24 12.63
CA VAL A 381 -13.08 9.38 13.48
C VAL A 381 -13.36 8.11 12.71
N VAL A 382 -13.04 6.96 13.30
CA VAL A 382 -13.18 5.64 12.69
C VAL A 382 -13.95 4.68 13.58
N GLN A 383 -14.53 3.66 12.96
CA GLN A 383 -15.05 2.49 13.65
C GLN A 383 -14.79 1.24 12.81
N TYR A 384 -14.34 0.17 13.45
CA TYR A 384 -14.08 -1.10 12.78
C TYR A 384 -15.30 -2.03 12.88
N PHE A 385 -15.55 -2.72 11.79
CA PHE A 385 -16.51 -3.80 11.64
C PHE A 385 -15.77 -5.05 11.19
N GLU A 386 -16.39 -6.22 11.29
CA GLU A 386 -15.72 -7.46 10.89
C GLU A 386 -15.10 -7.40 9.49
N ARG A 387 -15.72 -6.71 8.53
CA ARG A 387 -15.31 -6.69 7.11
C ARG A 387 -14.88 -5.32 6.58
N ALA A 388 -14.98 -4.26 7.39
CA ALA A 388 -14.75 -2.89 6.92
C ALA A 388 -14.30 -1.95 8.05
N ARG A 389 -13.61 -0.87 7.68
CA ARG A 389 -13.39 0.31 8.54
C ARG A 389 -14.22 1.45 8.01
N PHE A 390 -15.06 2.05 8.84
CA PHE A 390 -15.76 3.28 8.51
C PHE A 390 -14.90 4.46 8.93
N GLU A 391 -14.85 5.48 8.09
CA GLU A 391 -14.09 6.70 8.32
C GLU A 391 -15.01 7.90 8.13
N TRP A 392 -14.98 8.84 9.06
CA TRP A 392 -15.81 10.04 9.02
C TRP A 392 -15.16 11.15 8.17
N HIS A 393 -15.79 11.49 7.05
CA HIS A 393 -15.34 12.48 6.06
C HIS A 393 -16.45 13.51 5.79
N PRO A 394 -16.59 14.57 6.61
CA PRO A 394 -17.69 15.51 6.49
C PRO A 394 -17.69 16.22 5.13
N GLY A 395 -18.80 16.11 4.38
CA GLY A 395 -19.00 16.80 3.10
C GLY A 395 -18.43 16.11 1.84
N ALA A 396 -18.05 14.83 1.92
CA ALA A 396 -17.57 14.09 0.76
C ALA A 396 -18.65 13.84 -0.32
N TRP A 397 -18.23 13.81 -1.59
CA TRP A 397 -19.10 13.65 -2.76
C TRP A 397 -19.70 12.23 -2.88
N PRO A 398 -20.98 12.06 -3.33
CA PRO A 398 -21.95 13.10 -3.68
C PRO A 398 -22.71 13.59 -2.44
N GLU A 399 -22.27 14.74 -1.92
CA GLU A 399 -22.92 15.71 -1.02
C GLU A 399 -23.69 15.22 0.24
N ARG A 400 -23.77 13.90 0.53
CA ARG A 400 -24.42 13.34 1.74
C ARG A 400 -23.91 11.97 2.23
N TYR A 401 -22.69 11.55 1.89
CA TYR A 401 -22.08 10.44 2.62
C TYR A 401 -20.87 10.96 3.39
N ASP A 402 -21.12 11.38 4.63
CA ASP A 402 -20.06 11.73 5.59
C ASP A 402 -19.23 10.51 6.01
N VAL A 403 -19.45 9.33 5.41
CA VAL A 403 -18.79 8.06 5.72
C VAL A 403 -18.18 7.49 4.45
N LEU A 404 -16.87 7.26 4.47
CA LEU A 404 -16.14 6.48 3.48
C LEU A 404 -15.63 5.19 4.11
N LEU A 405 -15.44 4.13 3.31
CA LEU A 405 -14.73 2.95 3.81
C LEU A 405 -13.23 3.12 3.62
N GLY A 406 -12.49 2.75 4.66
CA GLY A 406 -11.04 2.59 4.62
C GLY A 406 -10.62 1.57 3.57
N ARG A 407 -9.42 1.75 3.02
CA ARG A 407 -8.90 0.93 1.91
C ARG A 407 -8.26 -0.36 2.42
N LEU A 408 -8.99 -1.12 3.26
CA LEU A 408 -8.49 -2.34 3.90
C LEU A 408 -8.02 -3.41 2.90
N GLY A 409 -8.57 -3.42 1.69
CA GLY A 409 -8.12 -4.35 0.64
C GLY A 409 -6.79 -3.93 0.01
N VAL A 410 -6.51 -2.63 -0.08
CA VAL A 410 -5.14 -2.13 -0.38
C VAL A 410 -4.21 -2.52 0.75
N GLU A 411 -4.57 -2.18 1.99
CA GLU A 411 -3.74 -2.43 3.17
C GLU A 411 -3.36 -3.90 3.27
N ARG A 412 -4.30 -4.83 3.05
CA ARG A 412 -4.03 -6.26 3.06
C ARG A 412 -3.18 -6.75 1.88
N LEU A 413 -3.34 -6.15 0.69
CA LEU A 413 -2.59 -6.53 -0.51
C LEU A 413 -1.15 -6.00 -0.50
N THR A 414 -0.95 -4.81 0.05
CA THR A 414 0.36 -4.15 0.17
C THR A 414 1.05 -4.43 1.49
N ALA A 415 0.37 -5.08 2.45
CA ALA A 415 1.00 -5.59 3.66
C ALA A 415 2.18 -6.47 3.24
N PRO A 416 3.40 -6.18 3.74
CA PRO A 416 4.54 -7.03 3.44
C PRO A 416 4.19 -8.47 3.85
N ALA A 417 4.43 -9.42 2.95
CA ALA A 417 4.31 -10.82 3.27
C ALA A 417 5.52 -11.17 4.17
N PHE A 418 5.29 -11.11 5.48
CA PHE A 418 6.25 -11.57 6.46
C PHE A 418 6.28 -13.09 6.48
N GLU A 419 7.46 -13.69 6.38
CA GLU A 419 7.62 -15.09 6.74
C GLU A 419 7.92 -15.19 8.22
N VAL A 420 7.01 -15.80 8.98
CA VAL A 420 7.23 -16.11 10.39
C VAL A 420 8.23 -17.26 10.48
N VAL A 421 9.45 -16.97 10.97
CA VAL A 421 10.52 -17.97 11.13
C VAL A 421 10.61 -18.51 12.56
N ALA A 422 10.02 -17.80 13.53
CA ALA A 422 9.79 -18.28 14.88
C ALA A 422 8.50 -17.66 15.45
N SER A 423 7.79 -18.37 16.32
CA SER A 423 6.56 -17.90 16.96
C SER A 423 6.40 -18.45 18.37
N GLY A 424 5.44 -17.93 19.14
CA GLY A 424 5.21 -18.38 20.52
C GLY A 424 6.29 -17.92 21.50
N LEU A 425 6.98 -16.84 21.17
CA LEU A 425 8.06 -16.25 21.98
C LEU A 425 7.48 -15.33 23.06
N ASP A 426 8.21 -15.21 24.17
CA ASP A 426 7.84 -14.39 25.33
C ASP A 426 8.60 -13.06 25.33
N ASN A 427 7.93 -11.99 24.93
CA ASN A 427 8.50 -10.64 24.79
C ASN A 427 9.85 -10.65 24.05
N PRO A 428 9.91 -11.14 22.79
CA PRO A 428 11.16 -11.19 22.04
C PRO A 428 11.73 -9.78 21.84
N ARG A 429 13.06 -9.65 21.87
CA ARG A 429 13.79 -8.38 21.75
C ARG A 429 14.95 -8.55 20.76
N GLY A 430 16.20 -8.29 21.18
CA GLY A 430 17.39 -8.32 20.35
C GLY A 430 17.66 -9.67 19.68
N LEU A 431 18.31 -9.57 18.52
CA LEU A 431 18.54 -10.65 17.58
C LEU A 431 20.02 -10.68 17.18
N ALA A 432 20.63 -11.86 17.16
CA ALA A 432 21.99 -12.00 16.63
C ALA A 432 22.21 -13.33 15.91
N PHE A 433 22.93 -13.27 14.79
CA PHE A 433 23.39 -14.46 14.10
C PHE A 433 24.72 -14.96 14.68
N GLY A 434 24.80 -16.26 14.93
CA GLY A 434 26.04 -16.93 15.29
C GLY A 434 26.91 -17.27 14.06
N PRO A 435 28.18 -17.62 14.28
CA PRO A 435 29.10 -18.03 13.20
C PRO A 435 28.67 -19.33 12.50
N ASP A 436 27.78 -20.11 13.13
CA ASP A 436 27.18 -21.32 12.55
C ASP A 436 25.95 -21.02 11.66
N GLY A 437 25.56 -19.75 11.54
CA GLY A 437 24.39 -19.30 10.78
C GLY A 437 23.07 -19.39 11.53
N SER A 438 23.07 -19.82 12.80
CA SER A 438 21.87 -19.85 13.64
C SER A 438 21.48 -18.43 14.08
N LEU A 439 20.18 -18.16 14.14
CA LEU A 439 19.65 -16.94 14.72
C LEU A 439 19.36 -17.16 16.21
N TYR A 440 19.83 -16.25 17.06
CA TYR A 440 19.52 -16.21 18.49
C TYR A 440 18.59 -15.04 18.80
N VAL A 441 17.63 -15.28 19.67
CA VAL A 441 16.58 -14.33 20.07
C VAL A 441 16.59 -14.19 21.59
N ALA A 442 16.71 -12.97 22.09
CA ALA A 442 16.49 -12.67 23.49
C ALA A 442 14.99 -12.63 23.79
N GLU A 443 14.53 -13.43 24.75
CA GLU A 443 13.16 -13.41 25.27
C GLU A 443 13.18 -12.80 26.67
N ALA A 444 12.58 -11.60 26.83
CA ALA A 444 12.54 -10.92 28.13
C ALA A 444 11.71 -11.71 29.16
N GLY A 445 10.87 -12.64 28.73
CA GLY A 445 10.10 -13.55 29.58
C GLY A 445 8.69 -13.05 29.86
N ARG A 446 8.10 -13.54 30.96
CA ARG A 446 6.71 -13.29 31.38
C ARG A 446 6.60 -12.83 32.84
N GLY A 447 7.73 -12.50 33.47
CA GLY A 447 7.76 -12.24 34.91
C GLY A 447 7.35 -13.46 35.74
N GLY A 448 6.76 -13.20 36.90
CA GLY A 448 6.20 -14.18 37.82
C GLY A 448 5.23 -13.53 38.82
N GLU A 449 5.04 -14.13 39.99
CA GLU A 449 4.00 -13.67 40.94
C GLU A 449 4.54 -12.69 42.00
N SER A 450 5.83 -12.81 42.39
CA SER A 450 6.45 -11.99 43.44
C SER A 450 7.97 -12.27 43.53
N PRO A 451 8.76 -11.39 44.18
CA PRO A 451 8.43 -10.02 44.60
C PRO A 451 8.19 -9.08 43.40
N CYS A 452 7.51 -7.95 43.65
CA CYS A 452 7.17 -6.98 42.62
C CYS A 452 7.79 -5.61 42.92
N ILE A 453 8.05 -4.83 41.88
CA ILE A 453 8.52 -3.44 41.95
C ILE A 453 7.69 -2.55 41.01
N ALA A 454 7.84 -1.24 41.15
CA ALA A 454 7.36 -0.31 40.14
C ALA A 454 8.27 -0.40 38.90
N GLY A 455 7.67 -0.62 37.73
CA GLY A 455 8.32 -0.59 36.44
C GLY A 455 8.52 0.83 35.90
N PRO A 456 9.12 0.96 34.70
CA PRO A 456 9.46 2.25 34.09
C PRO A 456 8.26 3.20 33.92
N GLU A 457 7.07 2.66 33.65
CA GLU A 457 5.84 3.43 33.45
C GLU A 457 5.04 3.61 34.76
N GLY A 458 5.59 3.19 35.90
CA GLY A 458 4.95 3.25 37.22
C GLY A 458 3.96 2.10 37.50
N ASN A 459 3.79 1.18 36.55
CA ASN A 459 3.01 -0.05 36.71
C ASN A 459 3.72 -1.07 37.62
N GLU A 460 2.97 -1.96 38.27
CA GLU A 460 3.56 -3.06 39.03
C GLU A 460 4.09 -4.15 38.06
N ILE A 461 5.34 -4.56 38.26
CA ILE A 461 5.97 -5.68 37.53
C ILE A 461 6.56 -6.68 38.52
N CYS A 462 6.35 -7.96 38.26
CA CYS A 462 6.61 -9.02 39.21
C CYS A 462 7.66 -10.01 38.70
N TYR A 463 8.52 -10.44 39.62
CA TYR A 463 9.67 -11.28 39.34
C TYR A 463 9.29 -12.73 39.04
N GLY A 464 9.97 -13.31 38.05
CA GLY A 464 10.00 -14.74 37.79
C GLY A 464 11.23 -15.15 36.98
N LEU A 465 11.36 -16.47 36.78
CA LEU A 465 12.45 -17.09 36.02
C LEU A 465 11.93 -17.57 34.66
N SER A 466 11.40 -16.64 33.88
CA SER A 466 10.76 -16.90 32.59
C SER A 466 11.53 -16.33 31.40
N GLY A 467 12.62 -15.61 31.62
CA GLY A 467 13.51 -15.15 30.55
C GLY A 467 14.21 -16.34 29.88
N ALA A 468 14.49 -16.20 28.59
CA ALA A 468 15.07 -17.26 27.78
C ALA A 468 15.94 -16.71 26.64
N LEU A 469 16.77 -17.58 26.06
CA LEU A 469 17.36 -17.35 24.75
C LEU A 469 16.88 -18.47 23.81
N THR A 470 16.26 -18.08 22.71
CA THR A 470 15.80 -19.01 21.67
C THR A 470 16.81 -19.05 20.53
N ARG A 471 17.15 -20.26 20.08
CA ARG A 471 17.92 -20.50 18.85
C ARG A 471 16.95 -20.94 17.75
N VAL A 472 17.10 -20.35 16.56
CA VAL A 472 16.38 -20.70 15.35
C VAL A 472 17.39 -21.17 14.31
N ALA A 473 17.29 -22.44 13.91
CA ALA A 473 18.19 -23.07 12.95
C ALA A 473 17.44 -24.16 12.17
N ASP A 474 17.73 -24.30 10.88
CA ASP A 474 17.19 -25.36 10.02
C ASP A 474 15.65 -25.49 10.05
N GLY A 475 14.95 -24.35 10.19
CA GLY A 475 13.48 -24.30 10.25
C GLY A 475 12.88 -24.76 11.59
N ALA A 476 13.70 -24.96 12.62
CA ALA A 476 13.28 -25.28 13.97
C ALA A 476 13.68 -24.17 14.96
N GLN A 477 12.86 -23.99 16.00
CA GLN A 477 13.17 -23.12 17.14
C GLN A 477 13.32 -23.93 18.42
N GLU A 478 14.26 -23.56 19.28
CA GLU A 478 14.51 -24.19 20.58
C GLU A 478 14.95 -23.13 21.61
N ARG A 479 14.35 -23.14 22.81
CA ARG A 479 14.85 -22.37 23.95
C ARG A 479 16.09 -23.05 24.51
N VAL A 480 17.27 -22.62 24.03
CA VAL A 480 18.58 -23.16 24.42
C VAL A 480 19.01 -22.69 25.82
N VAL A 481 18.44 -21.59 26.30
CA VAL A 481 18.56 -21.12 27.69
C VAL A 481 17.18 -20.79 28.22
N THR A 482 16.90 -21.21 29.45
CA THR A 482 15.65 -20.89 30.16
C THR A 482 15.97 -20.54 31.61
N GLY A 483 15.01 -19.95 32.32
CA GLY A 483 15.20 -19.63 33.73
C GLY A 483 16.05 -18.38 33.96
N LEU A 484 16.13 -17.47 32.98
CA LEU A 484 16.75 -16.16 33.16
C LEU A 484 15.80 -15.24 33.93
N PRO A 485 16.33 -14.28 34.70
CA PRO A 485 15.54 -13.30 35.45
C PRO A 485 14.61 -12.50 34.52
N SER A 486 13.36 -12.33 34.94
CA SER A 486 12.32 -11.60 34.23
C SER A 486 11.42 -10.84 35.21
N LEU A 487 11.03 -9.62 34.86
CA LEU A 487 10.01 -8.81 35.53
C LEU A 487 8.96 -8.43 34.49
N ALA A 488 7.68 -8.71 34.74
CA ALA A 488 6.63 -8.36 33.78
C ALA A 488 5.33 -7.97 34.48
N GLN A 489 4.41 -7.40 33.72
CA GLN A 489 3.05 -7.15 34.17
C GLN A 489 2.31 -8.48 34.45
N ALA A 490 1.14 -8.40 35.09
CA ALA A 490 0.36 -9.57 35.49
C ALA A 490 -0.10 -10.45 34.30
N ASP A 491 -0.24 -9.87 33.11
CA ASP A 491 -0.54 -10.58 31.86
C ASP A 491 0.72 -11.18 31.18
N GLY A 492 1.90 -10.94 31.75
CA GLY A 492 3.20 -11.33 31.23
C GLY A 492 3.75 -10.39 30.15
N GLY A 493 3.04 -9.34 29.78
CA GLY A 493 3.48 -8.34 28.80
C GLY A 493 4.48 -7.33 29.37
N ALA A 494 5.03 -6.51 28.47
CA ALA A 494 5.98 -5.44 28.78
C ALA A 494 7.14 -5.89 29.69
N ALA A 495 7.68 -7.09 29.43
CA ALA A 495 8.69 -7.69 30.30
C ALA A 495 10.06 -7.01 30.19
N LEU A 496 10.77 -6.99 31.31
CA LEU A 496 12.19 -6.68 31.46
C LEU A 496 12.92 -7.98 31.80
N GLY A 497 14.07 -8.21 31.19
CA GLY A 497 14.81 -9.46 31.32
C GLY A 497 15.95 -9.45 30.30
N PRO A 498 16.23 -10.57 29.61
CA PRO A 498 17.08 -10.55 28.42
C PRO A 498 16.56 -9.52 27.40
N HIS A 499 17.26 -8.41 27.24
CA HIS A 499 16.92 -7.36 26.26
C HIS A 499 17.63 -7.57 24.94
N ASP A 500 18.86 -8.05 24.97
CA ASP A 500 19.63 -8.30 23.76
C ASP A 500 20.59 -9.47 23.97
N VAL A 501 20.94 -10.11 22.87
CA VAL A 501 21.86 -11.24 22.79
C VAL A 501 22.89 -10.97 21.71
N ALA A 502 24.15 -11.19 22.01
CA ALA A 502 25.24 -11.17 21.05
C ALA A 502 26.00 -12.49 21.08
N VAL A 503 26.55 -12.89 19.93
CA VAL A 503 27.32 -14.13 19.78
C VAL A 503 28.78 -13.78 19.59
N ARG A 504 29.67 -14.41 20.37
CA ARG A 504 31.12 -14.29 20.19
C ARG A 504 31.60 -15.14 19.02
N ASP A 505 32.82 -14.87 18.56
CA ASP A 505 33.45 -15.63 17.46
C ASP A 505 33.57 -17.14 17.74
N ASP A 506 33.63 -17.53 19.03
CA ASP A 506 33.68 -18.94 19.45
C ASP A 506 32.27 -19.59 19.59
N GLY A 507 31.21 -18.85 19.30
CA GLY A 507 29.82 -19.29 19.41
C GLY A 507 29.21 -19.13 20.81
N SER A 508 29.97 -18.73 21.82
CA SER A 508 29.41 -18.46 23.15
C SER A 508 28.53 -17.21 23.14
N LEU A 509 27.48 -17.20 23.97
CA LEU A 509 26.51 -16.11 23.99
C LEU A 509 26.82 -15.10 25.11
N VAL A 510 26.43 -13.87 24.86
CA VAL A 510 26.39 -12.76 25.81
C VAL A 510 24.99 -12.19 25.78
N ALA A 511 24.47 -11.81 26.93
CA ALA A 511 23.19 -11.11 27.00
C ALA A 511 23.27 -9.94 27.98
N VAL A 512 22.41 -8.96 27.77
CA VAL A 512 22.13 -7.92 28.76
C VAL A 512 20.78 -8.17 29.41
N ILE A 513 20.76 -8.08 30.74
CA ILE A 513 19.53 -8.19 31.53
C ILE A 513 19.13 -6.78 31.95
N GLY A 514 17.95 -6.33 31.50
CA GLY A 514 17.38 -5.03 31.87
C GLY A 514 17.07 -4.90 33.35
N LEU A 515 16.76 -3.68 33.81
CA LEU A 515 16.23 -3.42 35.16
C LEU A 515 15.09 -2.41 35.08
N GLY A 516 15.26 -1.33 34.31
CA GLY A 516 14.20 -0.36 34.05
C GLY A 516 13.80 0.45 35.28
N ALA A 517 14.74 0.67 36.20
CA ALA A 517 14.49 1.37 37.44
C ALA A 517 15.79 1.87 38.07
N ASN A 518 15.64 2.76 39.04
CA ASN A 518 16.73 3.12 39.94
C ASN A 518 17.39 1.86 40.54
N PRO A 519 18.73 1.72 40.50
CA PRO A 519 19.44 0.54 41.00
C PRO A 519 19.08 0.14 42.44
N ALA A 520 18.71 1.10 43.30
CA ALA A 520 18.30 0.82 44.68
C ALA A 520 16.99 0.03 44.79
N ALA A 521 16.14 0.03 43.75
CA ALA A 521 14.91 -0.76 43.68
C ALA A 521 15.17 -2.27 43.73
N ARG A 522 16.38 -2.73 43.31
CA ARG A 522 16.79 -4.14 43.42
C ARG A 522 16.61 -4.71 44.83
N ASN A 523 16.75 -3.88 45.88
CA ASN A 523 16.57 -4.32 47.27
C ASN A 523 15.15 -4.85 47.56
N GLN A 524 14.14 -4.37 46.82
CA GLN A 524 12.75 -4.83 46.96
C GLN A 524 12.56 -6.25 46.41
N LEU A 525 13.45 -6.70 45.53
CA LEU A 525 13.46 -8.04 44.95
C LEU A 525 14.25 -9.06 45.79
N GLY A 526 14.83 -8.65 46.91
CA GLY A 526 15.69 -9.52 47.73
C GLY A 526 16.93 -10.00 46.96
N GLU A 527 17.32 -11.27 47.14
CA GLU A 527 18.49 -11.84 46.47
C GLU A 527 18.36 -11.83 44.93
N ALA A 528 17.13 -11.93 44.41
CA ALA A 528 16.86 -11.91 42.97
C ALA A 528 17.22 -10.57 42.32
N GLY A 529 17.21 -9.47 43.09
CA GLY A 529 17.54 -8.14 42.58
C GLY A 529 18.97 -8.04 42.04
N ALA A 530 19.90 -8.87 42.53
CA ALA A 530 21.28 -8.91 42.05
C ALA A 530 21.42 -9.44 40.60
N ASN A 531 20.35 -10.00 40.03
CA ASN A 531 20.35 -10.60 38.69
C ASN A 531 19.87 -9.66 37.57
N PHE A 532 19.44 -8.43 37.88
CA PHE A 532 18.94 -7.45 36.90
C PHE A 532 19.96 -6.35 36.67
N GLY A 533 19.95 -5.68 35.51
CA GLY A 533 20.90 -4.61 35.18
C GLY A 533 22.33 -5.10 34.98
N LEU A 534 22.49 -6.24 34.30
CA LEU A 534 23.76 -6.96 34.16
C LEU A 534 24.16 -7.16 32.69
N LEU A 535 25.46 -7.31 32.49
CA LEU A 535 26.02 -7.99 31.33
C LEU A 535 26.43 -9.42 31.74
N VAL A 536 25.95 -10.44 31.05
CA VAL A 536 26.17 -11.86 31.41
C VAL A 536 26.77 -12.66 30.26
N ALA A 537 27.64 -13.61 30.60
CA ALA A 537 28.09 -14.68 29.69
C ALA A 537 27.20 -15.90 29.90
N ILE A 538 26.82 -16.56 28.80
CA ILE A 538 26.09 -17.82 28.81
C ILE A 538 27.02 -18.93 28.34
N TRP A 539 27.01 -20.05 29.05
CA TRP A 539 27.84 -21.22 28.81
C TRP A 539 27.02 -22.40 28.31
N ASP A 540 27.70 -23.40 27.74
CA ASP A 540 27.09 -24.64 27.29
C ASP A 540 26.27 -25.30 28.41
N GLY A 541 25.03 -25.67 28.11
CA GLY A 541 24.08 -26.23 29.09
C GLY A 541 23.17 -25.19 29.76
N GLY A 542 23.29 -23.91 29.42
CA GLY A 542 22.38 -22.84 29.87
C GLY A 542 22.77 -22.20 31.20
N GLU A 543 23.92 -22.55 31.76
CA GLU A 543 24.51 -21.83 32.89
C GLU A 543 24.97 -20.44 32.46
N TRP A 544 24.93 -19.47 33.38
CA TRP A 544 25.35 -18.10 33.08
C TRP A 544 26.11 -17.48 34.24
N THR A 545 26.96 -16.51 33.92
CA THR A 545 27.79 -15.78 34.90
C THR A 545 27.83 -14.30 34.57
N THR A 546 27.83 -13.46 35.60
CA THR A 546 27.99 -12.01 35.44
C THR A 546 29.38 -11.66 34.91
N ILE A 547 29.43 -10.87 33.84
CA ILE A 547 30.64 -10.18 33.36
C ILE A 547 30.78 -8.85 34.10
N ALA A 548 29.70 -8.07 34.14
CA ALA A 548 29.69 -6.74 34.75
C ALA A 548 28.30 -6.39 35.32
N ASP A 549 28.30 -5.64 36.42
CA ASP A 549 27.10 -5.08 37.04
C ASP A 549 26.94 -3.61 36.64
N LEU A 550 26.08 -3.39 35.65
CA LEU A 550 25.91 -2.09 35.00
C LEU A 550 25.07 -1.15 35.87
N ALA A 551 24.04 -1.63 36.57
CA ALA A 551 23.29 -0.76 37.47
C ALA A 551 24.09 -0.40 38.73
N ALA A 552 25.04 -1.22 39.18
CA ALA A 552 25.96 -0.83 40.24
C ALA A 552 26.94 0.27 39.76
N TYR A 553 27.40 0.18 38.51
CA TYR A 553 28.19 1.26 37.90
C TYR A 553 27.38 2.55 37.80
N GLU A 554 26.13 2.47 37.36
CA GLU A 554 25.21 3.59 37.30
C GLU A 554 25.02 4.25 38.67
N ALA A 555 24.69 3.46 39.69
CA ALA A 555 24.53 3.95 41.06
C ALA A 555 25.76 4.67 41.62
N ALA A 556 26.96 4.28 41.16
CA ALA A 556 28.22 4.83 41.64
C ALA A 556 28.71 6.05 40.84
N ASN A 557 28.34 6.15 39.55
CA ASN A 557 28.93 7.11 38.63
C ASN A 557 27.93 8.10 38.03
N ASP A 558 26.65 7.75 37.91
CA ASP A 558 25.56 8.61 37.37
C ASP A 558 26.03 9.41 36.13
N PRO A 559 26.39 8.73 35.02
CA PRO A 559 27.13 9.35 33.92
C PRO A 559 26.43 10.56 33.29
N ASP A 560 25.10 10.56 33.24
CA ASP A 560 24.32 11.68 32.71
C ASP A 560 23.97 12.76 33.75
N GLY A 561 24.13 12.44 35.04
CA GLY A 561 23.85 13.35 36.15
C GLY A 561 22.37 13.64 36.35
N ALA A 562 21.47 12.86 35.74
CA ALA A 562 20.02 12.95 35.91
C ALA A 562 19.54 12.21 37.17
N GLY A 563 20.44 11.47 37.82
CA GLY A 563 20.18 10.62 38.97
C GLY A 563 20.11 9.16 38.55
N PRO A 564 20.50 8.21 39.42
CA PRO A 564 20.70 6.83 39.00
C PRO A 564 19.44 6.16 38.44
N ASP A 565 19.51 5.74 37.18
CA ASP A 565 18.53 4.87 36.52
C ASP A 565 19.25 3.96 35.54
N SER A 566 18.96 2.66 35.56
CA SER A 566 19.68 1.69 34.73
C SER A 566 18.73 0.72 34.06
N ASN A 567 18.94 0.58 32.76
CA ASN A 567 18.29 -0.39 31.92
C ASN A 567 19.20 -0.77 30.74
N PRO A 568 20.20 -1.63 30.95
CA PRO A 568 21.01 -2.18 29.87
C PRO A 568 20.11 -2.79 28.80
N TYR A 569 20.27 -2.34 27.56
CA TYR A 569 19.31 -2.63 26.50
C TYR A 569 19.93 -3.34 25.31
N ALA A 570 21.11 -2.91 24.84
CA ALA A 570 21.79 -3.51 23.70
C ALA A 570 23.27 -3.77 23.99
N VAL A 571 23.83 -4.81 23.36
CA VAL A 571 25.23 -5.19 23.47
C VAL A 571 25.85 -5.52 22.11
N LEU A 572 26.97 -4.89 21.84
CA LEU A 572 27.84 -5.20 20.71
C LEU A 572 29.14 -5.85 21.23
N VAL A 573 29.49 -7.01 20.67
CA VAL A 573 30.76 -7.70 20.97
C VAL A 573 31.89 -7.16 20.10
N GLU A 574 33.01 -6.82 20.71
CA GLU A 574 34.29 -6.57 20.05
C GLU A 574 35.35 -7.58 20.52
N PRO A 575 36.49 -7.72 19.81
CA PRO A 575 37.49 -8.73 20.13
C PRO A 575 38.04 -8.71 21.58
N ASP A 576 38.08 -7.54 22.22
CA ASP A 576 38.68 -7.35 23.55
C ASP A 576 37.72 -6.73 24.59
N ARG A 577 36.47 -6.41 24.20
CA ARG A 577 35.50 -5.72 25.06
C ARG A 577 34.07 -5.88 24.56
N TYR A 578 33.13 -5.42 25.36
CA TYR A 578 31.72 -5.30 25.04
C TYR A 578 31.33 -3.83 25.06
N ILE A 579 30.56 -3.41 24.06
CA ILE A 579 29.98 -2.08 24.01
C ILE A 579 28.52 -2.22 24.39
N VAL A 580 28.11 -1.59 25.47
CA VAL A 580 26.76 -1.74 26.03
C VAL A 580 26.07 -0.39 26.05
N VAL A 581 24.84 -0.36 25.56
CA VAL A 581 23.95 0.78 25.76
C VAL A 581 23.13 0.53 27.00
N ASP A 582 23.19 1.48 27.95
CA ASP A 582 22.27 1.54 29.06
C ASP A 582 21.25 2.66 28.80
N ALA A 583 20.00 2.24 28.55
CA ALA A 583 18.91 3.13 28.18
C ALA A 583 18.45 4.01 29.34
N GLY A 584 18.55 3.50 30.58
CA GLY A 584 18.21 4.26 31.78
C GLY A 584 19.25 5.33 32.08
N ALA A 585 20.53 4.99 31.87
CA ALA A 585 21.67 5.87 32.15
C ALA A 585 21.94 6.92 31.06
N ASN A 586 21.18 6.90 29.95
CA ASN A 586 21.47 7.66 28.73
C ASN A 586 22.94 7.55 28.27
N ALA A 587 23.54 6.37 28.40
CA ALA A 587 24.99 6.21 28.26
C ALA A 587 25.39 5.04 27.35
N LEU A 588 26.52 5.24 26.66
CA LEU A 588 27.26 4.20 25.97
C LEU A 588 28.46 3.79 26.83
N LEU A 589 28.55 2.51 27.17
CA LEU A 589 29.56 1.95 28.07
C LEU A 589 30.48 0.99 27.31
N ALA A 590 31.76 0.97 27.70
CA ALA A 590 32.69 -0.09 27.33
C ALA A 590 32.97 -0.96 28.55
N VAL A 591 32.90 -2.28 28.37
CA VAL A 591 33.15 -3.29 29.40
C VAL A 591 34.27 -4.22 28.93
N THR A 592 35.37 -4.30 29.67
CA THR A 592 36.46 -5.24 29.37
C THR A 592 36.10 -6.65 29.80
N ALA A 593 36.86 -7.64 29.31
CA ALA A 593 36.61 -9.05 29.64
C ALA A 593 36.70 -9.39 31.15
N ASP A 594 37.41 -8.57 31.93
CA ASP A 594 37.51 -8.69 33.39
C ASP A 594 36.40 -7.96 34.16
N GLY A 595 35.45 -7.35 33.45
CA GLY A 595 34.29 -6.65 34.02
C GLY A 595 34.53 -5.18 34.36
N SER A 596 35.68 -4.59 34.01
CA SER A 596 35.90 -3.15 34.21
C SER A 596 35.04 -2.33 33.26
N ILE A 597 34.37 -1.30 33.76
CA ILE A 597 33.41 -0.47 33.01
C ILE A 597 33.96 0.95 32.85
N SER A 598 33.79 1.55 31.67
CA SER A 598 34.04 2.98 31.41
C SER A 598 32.96 3.57 30.51
N THR A 599 32.58 4.83 30.75
CA THR A 599 31.65 5.57 29.90
C THR A 599 32.35 6.08 28.64
N LEU A 600 31.85 5.71 27.46
CA LEU A 600 32.31 6.19 26.16
C LEU A 600 31.59 7.46 25.70
N ALA A 601 30.28 7.53 25.94
CA ALA A 601 29.46 8.68 25.59
C ALA A 601 28.24 8.78 26.50
N VAL A 602 27.69 9.99 26.61
CA VAL A 602 26.45 10.33 27.31
C VAL A 602 25.59 11.12 26.33
N PHE A 603 24.29 10.85 26.31
CA PHE A 603 23.36 11.43 25.35
C PHE A 603 22.40 12.40 26.05
N PRO A 604 22.49 13.71 25.79
CA PRO A 604 21.71 14.70 26.51
C PRO A 604 20.23 14.67 26.10
N PRO A 605 19.32 15.07 27.02
CA PRO A 605 17.90 15.24 26.72
C PRO A 605 17.67 16.38 25.72
N GLN A 606 16.45 16.44 25.17
CA GLN A 606 15.99 17.49 24.27
C GLN A 606 14.84 18.29 24.91
N GLU A 607 14.85 19.62 24.77
CA GLU A 607 13.73 20.46 25.19
C GLU A 607 12.58 20.40 24.18
N VAL A 608 11.43 19.90 24.59
CA VAL A 608 10.26 19.68 23.73
C VAL A 608 9.02 20.33 24.31
N ASP A 609 8.00 20.57 23.49
CA ASP A 609 6.75 21.14 23.99
C ASP A 609 6.01 20.14 24.89
N ALA A 610 5.54 20.62 26.02
CA ALA A 610 4.69 19.85 26.91
C ALA A 610 3.37 19.50 26.21
N PRO A 611 2.92 18.23 26.26
CA PRO A 611 1.64 17.84 25.69
C PRO A 611 0.47 18.60 26.32
N PRO A 612 -0.59 18.90 25.55
CA PRO A 612 -1.75 19.63 26.06
C PRO A 612 -2.44 18.97 27.27
N PHE A 613 -2.37 17.64 27.39
CA PHE A 613 -3.01 16.89 28.48
C PHE A 613 -2.33 17.06 29.84
N LEU A 614 -1.14 17.67 29.90
CA LEU A 614 -0.48 17.98 31.17
C LEU A 614 -1.04 19.24 31.86
N ASP A 615 -2.02 19.92 31.25
CA ASP A 615 -2.68 21.14 31.79
C ASP A 615 -1.68 22.24 32.22
N VAL A 616 -0.58 22.34 31.46
CA VAL A 616 0.43 23.40 31.60
C VAL A 616 0.24 24.46 30.50
N PRO A 617 0.70 25.71 30.70
CA PRO A 617 0.58 26.76 29.69
C PRO A 617 1.15 26.32 28.32
N PRO A 618 0.45 26.57 27.20
CA PRO A 618 0.95 26.24 25.87
C PRO A 618 2.33 26.85 25.59
N GLY A 619 3.24 26.04 25.02
CA GLY A 619 4.63 26.41 24.78
C GLY A 619 5.56 26.23 25.98
N THR A 620 5.07 25.67 27.10
CA THR A 620 5.95 25.19 28.18
C THR A 620 6.87 24.11 27.63
N LYS A 621 8.18 24.27 27.83
CA LYS A 621 9.17 23.26 27.45
C LYS A 621 9.43 22.29 28.60
N ILE A 622 9.56 21.02 28.28
CA ILE A 622 9.96 19.95 29.20
C ILE A 622 11.09 19.12 28.56
N PRO A 623 12.01 18.56 29.37
CA PRO A 623 13.06 17.70 28.85
C PRO A 623 12.50 16.32 28.47
N ALA A 624 12.69 15.92 27.22
CA ALA A 624 12.57 14.55 26.75
C ALA A 624 13.94 13.86 26.88
N GLN A 625 14.01 12.77 27.65
CA GLN A 625 15.23 11.98 27.81
C GLN A 625 15.68 11.35 26.48
N SER A 626 16.97 11.04 26.34
CA SER A 626 17.50 10.45 25.10
C SER A 626 17.03 9.00 24.90
N VAL A 627 17.17 8.17 25.95
CA VAL A 627 16.80 6.75 25.99
C VAL A 627 17.43 5.98 24.82
N PRO A 628 18.77 5.83 24.78
CA PRO A 628 19.44 5.06 23.73
C PRO A 628 19.08 3.58 23.86
N THR A 629 18.74 2.92 22.75
CA THR A 629 18.22 1.54 22.76
C THR A 629 19.06 0.57 21.96
N THR A 630 20.03 1.04 21.18
CA THR A 630 20.77 0.17 20.25
C THR A 630 22.13 0.73 19.95
N VAL A 631 23.09 -0.15 19.67
CA VAL A 631 24.42 0.20 19.20
C VAL A 631 24.89 -0.75 18.11
N VAL A 632 25.35 -0.21 16.99
CA VAL A 632 26.01 -0.97 15.92
C VAL A 632 27.31 -0.32 15.50
N LYS A 633 28.26 -1.12 15.01
CA LYS A 633 29.50 -0.60 14.43
C LYS A 633 29.31 -0.33 12.95
N GLY A 634 29.55 0.90 12.52
CA GLY A 634 29.44 1.27 11.12
C GLY A 634 30.65 0.86 10.29
N PRO A 635 30.53 0.93 8.94
CA PRO A 635 31.64 0.64 8.02
C PRO A 635 32.88 1.54 8.19
N ASP A 636 32.70 2.71 8.80
CA ASP A 636 33.77 3.65 9.14
C ASP A 636 34.46 3.35 10.48
N GLY A 637 33.99 2.32 11.20
CA GLY A 637 34.50 1.88 12.49
C GLY A 637 33.96 2.64 13.70
N ALA A 638 33.09 3.64 13.51
CA ALA A 638 32.42 4.34 14.60
C ALA A 638 31.20 3.55 15.13
N TYR A 639 30.75 3.87 16.33
CA TYR A 639 29.50 3.34 16.87
C TYR A 639 28.34 4.24 16.50
N TYR A 640 27.24 3.63 16.07
CA TYR A 640 25.98 4.30 15.76
C TYR A 640 24.96 3.91 16.82
N VAL A 641 24.39 4.90 17.49
CA VAL A 641 23.48 4.70 18.63
C VAL A 641 22.13 5.33 18.32
N GLY A 642 21.06 4.54 18.36
CA GLY A 642 19.69 4.97 18.11
C GLY A 642 18.95 5.31 19.41
N GLU A 643 18.06 6.30 19.35
CA GLU A 643 17.27 6.77 20.49
C GLU A 643 15.80 6.38 20.40
N LEU A 644 15.23 5.92 21.51
CA LEU A 644 13.78 5.80 21.65
C LEU A 644 13.13 7.17 21.79
N THR A 645 13.81 8.14 22.41
CA THR A 645 13.24 9.40 22.93
C THR A 645 12.27 9.17 24.08
N GLY A 646 12.55 9.72 25.26
CA GLY A 646 11.70 9.59 26.44
C GLY A 646 10.42 10.43 26.38
N PHE A 647 9.57 10.27 27.39
CA PHE A 647 8.33 11.05 27.54
C PHE A 647 8.62 12.56 27.36
N PRO A 648 7.84 13.29 26.54
CA PRO A 648 6.54 12.94 25.98
C PRO A 648 6.53 12.24 24.62
N PHE A 649 7.62 11.55 24.23
CA PHE A 649 7.69 10.74 23.00
C PHE A 649 7.32 11.51 21.70
N PRO A 650 7.83 12.74 21.49
CA PRO A 650 7.42 13.54 20.34
C PRO A 650 7.86 12.86 19.01
N PRO A 651 6.92 12.64 18.07
CA PRO A 651 7.26 12.08 16.77
C PRO A 651 8.31 12.89 16.00
N GLY A 652 9.20 12.19 15.29
CA GLY A 652 10.27 12.80 14.49
C GLY A 652 11.49 13.34 15.26
N MET A 653 11.56 13.21 16.59
CA MET A 653 12.64 13.75 17.42
C MET A 653 13.77 12.77 17.76
N ALA A 654 13.59 11.47 17.51
CA ALA A 654 14.67 10.50 17.73
C ALA A 654 15.85 10.77 16.79
N ARG A 655 17.05 10.61 17.35
CA ARG A 655 18.32 10.82 16.67
C ARG A 655 19.09 9.52 16.57
N ILE A 656 19.98 9.49 15.59
CA ILE A 656 21.06 8.52 15.52
C ILE A 656 22.36 9.28 15.79
N TRP A 657 23.08 8.88 16.82
CA TRP A 657 24.39 9.40 17.16
C TRP A 657 25.48 8.61 16.47
N ARG A 658 26.58 9.28 16.15
CA ARG A 658 27.85 8.68 15.77
C ARG A 658 28.86 8.96 16.87
N VAL A 659 29.49 7.91 17.38
CA VAL A 659 30.45 7.96 18.48
C VAL A 659 31.77 7.37 18.01
N VAL A 660 32.80 8.22 17.97
CA VAL A 660 34.18 7.79 17.80
C VAL A 660 34.83 7.77 19.18
N PRO A 661 35.36 6.63 19.66
CA PRO A 661 35.96 6.57 20.99
C PRO A 661 37.04 7.63 21.22
N GLY A 662 36.85 8.46 22.26
CA GLY A 662 37.75 9.56 22.60
C GLY A 662 37.38 10.91 21.98
N GLU A 663 36.34 10.97 21.13
CA GLU A 663 35.75 12.19 20.59
C GLU A 663 34.37 12.44 21.23
N GLU A 664 33.86 13.67 21.13
CA GLU A 664 32.49 13.97 21.57
C GLU A 664 31.46 13.29 20.64
N PRO A 665 30.33 12.77 21.18
CA PRO A 665 29.29 12.17 20.36
C PRO A 665 28.61 13.21 19.45
N GLU A 666 28.41 12.87 18.18
CA GLU A 666 27.81 13.77 17.19
C GLU A 666 26.47 13.23 16.69
N VAL A 667 25.48 14.09 16.51
CA VAL A 667 24.22 13.70 15.86
C VAL A 667 24.49 13.44 14.38
N TRP A 668 24.39 12.19 13.97
CA TRP A 668 24.59 11.79 12.58
C TRP A 668 23.36 12.07 11.73
N THR A 669 22.17 11.75 12.24
CA THR A 669 20.93 11.98 11.51
C THR A 669 19.71 12.06 12.42
N THR A 670 18.63 12.69 11.97
CA THR A 670 17.40 12.97 12.76
C THR A 670 16.12 12.67 11.96
N GLY A 671 14.94 12.87 12.55
CA GLY A 671 13.66 12.71 11.84
C GLY A 671 13.06 11.31 11.97
N PHE A 672 13.42 10.59 13.02
CA PHE A 672 12.83 9.30 13.42
C PHE A 672 11.90 9.52 14.63
N THR A 673 10.97 8.62 14.86
CA THR A 673 9.99 8.71 15.95
C THR A 673 10.46 8.01 17.21
N ASN A 674 10.48 6.67 17.23
CA ASN A 674 10.88 5.88 18.39
C ASN A 674 11.78 4.73 17.95
N ILE A 675 13.10 4.97 17.80
CA ILE A 675 14.06 3.96 17.35
C ILE A 675 14.23 2.91 18.45
N ILE A 676 14.12 1.64 18.09
CA ILE A 676 14.32 0.51 19.00
C ILE A 676 15.53 -0.33 18.63
N ASP A 677 15.88 -0.39 17.34
CA ASP A 677 17.07 -1.13 16.91
C ASP A 677 17.66 -0.63 15.57
N LEU A 678 18.93 -0.95 15.33
CA LEU A 678 19.71 -0.58 14.16
C LEU A 678 20.47 -1.80 13.62
N ALA A 679 20.67 -1.88 12.31
CA ALA A 679 21.58 -2.86 11.72
C ALA A 679 22.17 -2.37 10.40
N PHE A 680 23.47 -2.60 10.18
CA PHE A 680 24.09 -2.35 8.87
C PHE A 680 23.95 -3.57 7.97
N GLY A 681 23.50 -3.34 6.73
CA GLY A 681 23.51 -4.35 5.68
C GLY A 681 24.86 -4.49 4.97
N PRO A 682 25.05 -5.56 4.20
CA PRO A 682 26.29 -5.82 3.46
C PRO A 682 26.59 -4.78 2.36
N ASP A 683 25.57 -4.03 1.92
CA ASP A 683 25.71 -2.94 0.95
C ASP A 683 26.10 -1.59 1.59
N GLY A 684 26.30 -1.58 2.92
CA GLY A 684 26.60 -0.38 3.69
C GLY A 684 25.37 0.47 4.05
N SER A 685 24.16 0.02 3.71
CA SER A 685 22.93 0.68 4.15
C SER A 685 22.71 0.48 5.65
N LEU A 686 22.23 1.51 6.34
CA LEU A 686 21.73 1.39 7.70
C LEU A 686 20.23 1.10 7.67
N TYR A 687 19.80 0.07 8.37
CA TYR A 687 18.40 -0.22 8.63
C TYR A 687 18.05 0.29 10.03
N VAL A 688 16.93 1.00 10.13
CA VAL A 688 16.42 1.62 11.34
C VAL A 688 15.06 1.03 11.63
N LEU A 689 14.91 0.44 12.82
CA LEU A 689 13.65 -0.12 13.29
C LEU A 689 13.03 0.84 14.31
N GLU A 690 11.80 1.25 14.07
CA GLU A 690 10.99 2.01 15.02
C GLU A 690 9.95 1.09 15.66
N ILE A 691 9.86 1.10 17.00
CA ILE A 691 8.85 0.32 17.72
C ILE A 691 7.43 0.88 17.52
N ALA A 692 7.32 2.19 17.30
CA ALA A 692 6.08 2.88 17.00
C ALA A 692 6.35 3.97 15.94
N ALA A 693 5.81 3.80 14.73
CA ALA A 693 6.05 4.69 13.59
C ALA A 693 5.45 6.09 13.83
N ASN A 694 4.28 6.13 14.47
CA ASN A 694 3.50 7.35 14.74
C ASN A 694 3.61 7.84 16.20
N GLY A 695 4.46 7.20 17.01
CA GLY A 695 4.73 7.61 18.40
C GLY A 695 4.12 6.68 19.44
N LEU A 696 4.80 6.52 20.58
CA LEU A 696 4.31 5.70 21.70
C LEU A 696 2.98 6.19 22.28
N LEU A 697 2.72 7.51 22.30
CA LEU A 697 1.40 8.04 22.70
C LEU A 697 0.27 7.66 21.72
N ALA A 698 0.58 7.49 20.43
CA ALA A 698 -0.39 6.98 19.46
C ALA A 698 -0.60 5.47 19.64
N ALA A 699 0.45 4.74 20.02
CA ALA A 699 0.36 3.33 20.35
C ALA A 699 -0.54 3.04 21.56
N GLU A 700 -0.51 3.89 22.59
CA GLU A 700 -1.47 3.84 23.72
C GLU A 700 -2.93 4.00 23.25
N GLN A 701 -3.14 4.69 22.12
CA GLN A 701 -4.46 4.88 21.49
C GLN A 701 -4.79 3.80 20.44
N GLY A 702 -3.90 2.80 20.29
CA GLY A 702 -4.10 1.63 19.45
C GLY A 702 -3.35 1.62 18.12
N ASP A 703 -2.51 2.62 17.84
CA ASP A 703 -1.58 2.63 16.69
C ASP A 703 -0.26 1.94 17.03
N ILE A 704 -0.30 0.62 17.06
CA ILE A 704 0.75 -0.25 17.60
C ILE A 704 1.78 -0.68 16.54
N PHE A 705 1.80 -0.02 15.38
CA PHE A 705 2.67 -0.41 14.28
C PHE A 705 4.01 0.31 14.32
N GLY A 706 5.08 -0.47 14.14
CA GLY A 706 6.42 0.03 13.92
C GLY A 706 6.74 0.28 12.45
N ALA A 707 7.93 0.80 12.19
CA ALA A 707 8.45 1.02 10.85
C ALA A 707 9.86 0.45 10.68
N LEU A 708 10.15 -0.03 9.48
CA LEU A 708 11.50 -0.40 9.05
C LEU A 708 11.93 0.55 7.93
N ILE A 709 13.00 1.29 8.18
CA ILE A 709 13.49 2.35 7.31
C ILE A 709 14.92 2.02 6.88
N ARG A 710 15.20 2.06 5.58
CA ARG A 710 16.55 1.91 5.03
C ARG A 710 17.14 3.29 4.73
N ILE A 711 18.37 3.51 5.14
CA ILE A 711 19.22 4.64 4.75
C ILE A 711 20.35 4.09 3.88
N ALA A 712 20.30 4.35 2.58
CA ALA A 712 21.34 3.94 1.65
C ALA A 712 22.65 4.73 1.90
N PRO A 713 23.82 4.24 1.44
CA PRO A 713 25.11 4.93 1.64
C PRO A 713 25.17 6.36 1.07
N ASN A 714 24.31 6.69 0.11
CA ASN A 714 24.16 8.04 -0.44
C ASN A 714 23.29 8.97 0.43
N GLY A 715 22.74 8.48 1.55
CA GLY A 715 21.83 9.19 2.45
C GLY A 715 20.35 9.11 2.08
N GLU A 716 19.99 8.43 0.99
CA GLU A 716 18.59 8.26 0.58
C GLU A 716 17.83 7.39 1.58
N ARG A 717 16.65 7.85 2.00
CA ARG A 717 15.79 7.14 2.96
C ARG A 717 14.61 6.50 2.25
N THR A 718 14.32 5.25 2.59
CA THR A 718 13.18 4.51 2.07
C THR A 718 12.52 3.74 3.21
N THR A 719 11.23 4.00 3.45
CA THR A 719 10.44 3.19 4.38
C THR A 719 10.07 1.88 3.68
N LEU A 720 10.63 0.77 4.17
CA LEU A 720 10.40 -0.58 3.63
C LEU A 720 9.11 -1.18 4.20
N VAL A 721 8.84 -0.89 5.47
CA VAL A 721 7.65 -1.35 6.18
C VAL A 721 7.15 -0.22 7.06
N SER A 722 5.84 0.03 7.05
CA SER A 722 5.20 1.01 7.94
C SER A 722 3.89 0.49 8.55
N GLN A 723 3.53 -0.76 8.28
CA GLN A 723 2.29 -1.43 8.72
C GLN A 723 2.57 -2.93 8.88
N GLY A 724 1.78 -3.60 9.73
CA GLY A 724 1.85 -5.06 9.93
C GLY A 724 2.97 -5.55 10.86
N LEU A 725 4.00 -4.75 11.11
CA LEU A 725 4.94 -4.98 12.22
C LEU A 725 4.35 -4.41 13.50
N VAL A 726 3.74 -5.25 14.31
CA VAL A 726 3.18 -4.86 15.61
C VAL A 726 4.29 -4.85 16.67
N PHE A 727 4.47 -3.71 17.34
CA PHE A 727 5.51 -3.49 18.38
C PHE A 727 6.82 -4.25 18.11
N PRO A 728 7.50 -3.96 16.99
CA PRO A 728 8.77 -4.62 16.71
C PRO A 728 9.84 -4.14 17.70
N SER A 729 10.78 -5.02 18.03
CA SER A 729 11.64 -4.84 19.22
C SER A 729 13.09 -5.28 19.05
N GLY A 730 13.46 -5.76 17.86
CA GLY A 730 14.83 -6.15 17.55
C GLY A 730 15.00 -6.40 16.05
N LEU A 731 16.20 -6.18 15.55
CA LEU A 731 16.56 -6.16 14.14
C LEU A 731 17.90 -6.85 13.93
N ALA A 732 17.96 -7.79 12.98
CA ALA A 732 19.23 -8.35 12.51
C ALA A 732 19.23 -8.50 10.99
N ILE A 733 20.40 -8.35 10.38
CA ILE A 733 20.63 -8.70 8.98
C ILE A 733 21.29 -10.08 8.94
N GLY A 734 20.63 -11.02 8.27
CA GLY A 734 21.12 -12.38 8.14
C GLY A 734 22.31 -12.50 7.19
N PRO A 735 23.09 -13.59 7.30
CA PRO A 735 24.18 -13.89 6.37
C PRO A 735 23.68 -14.12 4.92
N ASP A 736 22.38 -14.36 4.75
CA ASP A 736 21.70 -14.44 3.46
C ASP A 736 21.29 -13.07 2.89
N GLY A 737 21.58 -11.98 3.60
CA GLY A 737 21.24 -10.61 3.22
C GLY A 737 19.79 -10.22 3.51
N ARG A 738 19.00 -11.08 4.16
CA ARG A 738 17.60 -10.78 4.53
C ARG A 738 17.51 -10.09 5.88
N ILE A 739 16.36 -9.45 6.11
CA ILE A 739 16.10 -8.68 7.32
C ILE A 739 15.24 -9.52 8.26
N TYR A 740 15.62 -9.61 9.52
CA TYR A 740 14.92 -10.34 10.57
C TYR A 740 14.49 -9.37 11.65
N VAL A 741 13.22 -9.42 12.04
CA VAL A 741 12.61 -8.51 13.02
C VAL A 741 11.86 -9.30 14.08
N SER A 742 12.13 -9.01 15.35
CA SER A 742 11.28 -9.44 16.46
C SER A 742 10.00 -8.62 16.43
N ALA A 743 8.85 -9.27 16.40
CA ALA A 743 7.51 -8.66 16.36
C ALA A 743 6.64 -9.16 17.52
N ASN A 744 5.60 -8.39 17.86
CA ASN A 744 4.82 -8.53 19.10
C ASN A 744 5.74 -8.55 20.33
N GLY A 745 6.76 -7.68 20.33
CA GLY A 745 7.84 -7.71 21.32
C GLY A 745 7.38 -7.41 22.74
N THR A 746 6.22 -6.81 22.93
CA THR A 746 5.65 -6.47 24.24
C THR A 746 4.65 -7.50 24.76
N SER A 747 4.46 -8.62 24.04
CA SER A 747 3.46 -9.64 24.37
C SER A 747 4.11 -10.95 24.83
N ALA A 748 3.47 -11.59 25.80
CA ALA A 748 3.77 -12.96 26.22
C ALA A 748 3.17 -13.98 25.25
N ALA A 749 3.88 -15.06 24.93
CA ALA A 749 3.45 -16.19 24.09
C ALA A 749 2.95 -15.87 22.66
N GLU A 750 2.92 -14.60 22.25
CA GLU A 750 2.50 -14.13 20.93
C GLU A 750 3.67 -13.56 20.12
N GLY A 751 4.84 -13.46 20.73
CA GLY A 751 6.08 -13.00 20.12
C GLY A 751 6.47 -13.83 18.91
N GLN A 752 6.98 -13.16 17.89
CA GLN A 752 7.42 -13.78 16.64
C GLN A 752 8.76 -13.20 16.20
N VAL A 753 9.47 -13.96 15.37
CA VAL A 753 10.49 -13.41 14.48
C VAL A 753 9.97 -13.52 13.07
N VAL A 754 9.96 -12.40 12.36
CA VAL A 754 9.58 -12.32 10.96
C VAL A 754 10.79 -12.04 10.08
N ARG A 755 10.79 -12.63 8.89
CA ARG A 755 11.75 -12.37 7.84
C ARG A 755 11.14 -11.50 6.74
N ILE A 756 11.90 -10.49 6.33
CA ILE A 756 11.52 -9.47 5.33
C ILE A 756 12.56 -9.52 4.19
N GLU A 757 12.06 -9.50 2.95
CA GLU A 757 12.88 -9.32 1.76
C GLU A 757 13.22 -7.82 1.59
N PRO A 758 14.50 -7.46 1.37
CA PRO A 758 14.96 -6.06 1.33
C PRO A 758 14.36 -5.17 0.22
#